data_AF-T0PXZ7-F1
#
_entry.id   AF-T0PXZ7-F1
#
_cell.length_a   1.000
_cell.length_b   1.000
_cell.length_c   1.000
_cell.angle_alpha   90.00
_cell.angle_beta   90.00
_cell.angle_gamma   90.00
#
_symmetry.space_group_name_H-M   'P 1'
#
loop_
_entity.id
_entity.type
_entity.pdbx_description
1 polymer ?
#
loop_
_entity_poly.entity_id
_entity_poly.type
_entity_poly.pdbx_seq_one_letter_code
_entity_poly.pdbx_strand_id
1 'polypeptide(L)'
;MQPGVMSRAELVAAASAHRQRQTMFHLPTTATMGDALAFDAMSAADKAVVDELLACGCLDVALVRVASPTHVVHGDREKPLEVDLDHRPCDLDYLYDDDELYGVAPTSTHECTIEVVCDGVYEASTQSNRIIGVAAFATCHVPLAVTSALIDKPLGKAMDLATYTVRPTSSPTTICIAFWPRIHRARLVGFRRSLQVLEAAMRSTSRCGRKGDASIAALATAINGMFGDGMDDVIALHGGYDVPDPISFGNTLLALGDVDLLLTFLQDGLSFDSRTLDSTTAWLRLVLEQVGAATVHPALLRLVTARCTNVQSLHVASALLVSMLCLAGRNGDLKAVIQDCYSAILTALSRGVDGAEPDAEAATQLVVHLLRLEAWRYDAFGIDACANLLALLKSKHLRRRLCTLDVVAKAVWRVRTDVSPTHLAPFVAHVQSSLWAAVCSDHDGYGASLAVLQVFGASTKLLKKAVAHVLDRSSLEFGMAALHSYTSRVDVPTVVSTSIDALVDARWSSTSSDGVACTTSSTLPFAARHNYLLHSLGKGLSVPASNASDAAKRAFAMELIAPWHAMVAATMPAAARMRLRPALEVAWTTVLREATPTMHLWQPLHLALPCHCAQCRKVTVFLAEETRGFLYVAEKAMCLHLASVLQRPEPLLGAVTVVSRPSDRTTMLFKQDGQAVRDEEDVLRAMAQIRATLAMDEPASEPEP
;
A
#
# COMPACT_ATOMS: atom_id res chain seq x y z
N MET A 1 9.31 15.70 -48.27
CA MET A 1 9.21 16.11 -46.85
C MET A 1 9.59 14.90 -46.02
N GLN A 2 10.69 14.95 -45.27
CA GLN A 2 11.04 13.88 -44.35
C GLN A 2 10.12 13.98 -43.12
N PRO A 3 9.35 12.93 -42.80
CA PRO A 3 8.52 12.92 -41.61
C PRO A 3 9.39 12.66 -40.37
N GLY A 4 9.17 13.46 -39.31
CA GLY A 4 9.41 13.02 -37.93
C GLY A 4 10.46 13.75 -37.10
N VAL A 5 11.31 14.62 -37.63
CA VAL A 5 12.24 15.39 -36.77
C VAL A 5 11.46 16.51 -36.09
N MET A 6 11.36 16.47 -34.74
CA MET A 6 10.84 17.61 -33.98
C MET A 6 11.58 18.86 -34.42
N SER A 7 10.83 19.86 -34.87
CA SER A 7 11.38 21.15 -35.21
C SER A 7 12.17 21.73 -34.03
N ARG A 8 13.16 22.58 -34.29
CA ARG A 8 13.87 23.34 -33.25
C ARG A 8 12.91 24.00 -32.25
N ALA A 9 11.77 24.50 -32.72
CA ALA A 9 10.75 25.12 -31.87
C ALA A 9 10.13 24.11 -30.88
N GLU A 10 9.83 22.90 -31.34
CA GLU A 10 9.29 21.82 -30.51
C GLU A 10 10.34 21.30 -29.51
N LEU A 11 11.60 21.18 -29.92
CA LEU A 11 12.71 20.81 -29.02
C LEU A 11 12.93 21.86 -27.94
N VAL A 12 12.92 23.15 -28.29
CA VAL A 12 13.02 24.25 -27.33
C VAL A 12 11.81 24.28 -26.40
N ALA A 13 10.59 24.11 -26.94
CA ALA A 13 9.36 24.09 -26.15
C ALA A 13 9.34 22.92 -25.16
N ALA A 14 9.75 21.73 -25.61
CA ALA A 14 9.95 20.58 -24.75
C ALA A 14 10.98 20.92 -23.67
N ALA A 15 12.19 21.33 -24.05
CA ALA A 15 13.28 21.60 -23.12
C ALA A 15 13.01 22.72 -22.11
N SER A 16 12.10 23.64 -22.45
CA SER A 16 11.71 24.77 -21.59
C SER A 16 10.55 24.43 -20.65
N ALA A 17 9.88 23.30 -20.84
CA ALA A 17 8.80 22.88 -19.95
C ALA A 17 9.39 22.47 -18.59
N HIS A 18 9.08 23.21 -17.53
CA HIS A 18 9.56 22.92 -16.17
C HIS A 18 9.10 21.55 -15.62
N ARG A 19 8.07 20.93 -16.21
CA ARG A 19 7.49 19.65 -15.79
C ARG A 19 7.47 18.64 -16.93
N GLN A 20 8.65 18.30 -17.43
CA GLN A 20 8.73 17.12 -18.28
C GLN A 20 8.68 15.87 -17.42
N ARG A 21 7.92 14.87 -17.88
CA ARG A 21 7.94 13.51 -17.32
C ARG A 21 9.26 12.78 -17.60
N GLN A 22 10.03 13.19 -18.60
CA GLN A 22 11.29 12.55 -18.95
C GLN A 22 12.44 13.54 -18.74
N THR A 23 13.48 13.10 -18.04
CA THR A 23 14.68 13.90 -17.80
C THR A 23 15.63 13.89 -18.98
N MET A 24 15.80 12.73 -19.63
CA MET A 24 16.82 12.49 -20.63
C MET A 24 16.21 11.90 -21.89
N PHE A 25 16.65 12.42 -23.03
CA PHE A 25 16.32 11.94 -24.36
C PHE A 25 17.57 11.39 -25.03
N HIS A 26 17.39 10.51 -26.02
CA HIS A 26 18.51 10.00 -26.79
C HIS A 26 18.16 9.75 -28.25
N LEU A 27 19.19 9.80 -29.10
CA LEU A 27 19.15 9.48 -30.52
C LEU A 27 20.27 8.48 -30.83
N PRO A 28 19.99 7.35 -31.50
CA PRO A 28 21.05 6.43 -31.94
C PRO A 28 21.94 7.13 -32.98
N THR A 29 23.25 6.94 -32.90
CA THR A 29 24.17 7.48 -33.92
C THR A 29 24.15 6.61 -35.17
N THR A 30 24.29 7.22 -36.35
CA THR A 30 24.31 6.51 -37.62
C THR A 30 25.67 5.87 -37.92
N ALA A 31 26.74 6.35 -37.28
CA ALA A 31 28.09 5.83 -37.48
C ALA A 31 28.40 4.63 -36.56
N THR A 32 29.03 3.60 -37.11
CA THR A 32 29.80 2.62 -36.33
C THR A 32 31.06 3.31 -35.81
N MET A 33 30.91 4.06 -34.73
CA MET A 33 32.05 4.59 -34.01
C MET A 33 32.86 3.44 -33.42
N GLY A 34 34.19 3.53 -33.52
CA GLY A 34 35.07 2.63 -32.78
C GLY A 34 34.96 2.83 -31.26
N ASP A 35 35.93 2.29 -30.53
CA ASP A 35 35.91 2.34 -29.05
C ASP A 35 36.08 3.73 -28.43
N ALA A 36 36.22 4.81 -29.21
CA ALA A 36 36.34 6.17 -28.70
C ALA A 36 35.02 6.97 -28.84
N LEU A 37 34.52 7.51 -27.72
CA LEU A 37 33.41 8.48 -27.72
C LEU A 37 33.94 9.87 -28.09
N ALA A 38 34.00 10.16 -29.39
CA ALA A 38 34.53 11.43 -29.91
C ALA A 38 33.56 12.10 -30.88
N PHE A 39 33.18 13.35 -30.59
CA PHE A 39 32.28 14.14 -31.46
C PHE A 39 32.86 14.37 -32.86
N ASP A 40 34.19 14.44 -32.99
CA ASP A 40 34.86 14.60 -34.29
C ASP A 40 34.67 13.39 -35.21
N ALA A 41 34.44 12.21 -34.64
CA ALA A 41 34.20 10.97 -35.39
C ALA A 41 32.73 10.77 -35.80
N MET A 42 31.82 11.70 -35.46
CA MET A 42 30.41 11.64 -35.84
C MET A 42 30.21 11.86 -37.34
N SER A 43 29.14 11.26 -37.89
CA SER A 43 28.70 11.56 -39.25
C SER A 43 28.29 13.04 -39.38
N ALA A 44 28.31 13.58 -40.61
CA ALA A 44 27.89 14.97 -40.84
C ALA A 44 26.42 15.20 -40.42
N ALA A 45 25.55 14.20 -40.59
CA ALA A 45 24.16 14.26 -40.16
C ALA A 45 24.03 14.34 -38.63
N ASP A 46 24.75 13.48 -37.91
CA ASP A 46 24.71 13.46 -36.44
C ASP A 46 25.31 14.77 -35.86
N LYS A 47 26.36 15.33 -36.48
CA LYS A 47 26.92 16.63 -36.10
C LYS A 47 25.92 17.78 -36.27
N ALA A 48 25.19 17.80 -37.39
CA ALA A 48 24.17 18.81 -37.63
C ALA A 48 23.06 18.78 -36.55
N VAL A 49 22.67 17.58 -36.10
CA VAL A 49 21.73 17.41 -34.99
C VAL A 49 22.31 17.96 -33.68
N VAL A 50 23.57 17.65 -33.35
CA VAL A 50 24.24 18.20 -32.16
C VAL A 50 24.28 19.72 -32.21
N ASP A 51 24.65 20.30 -33.35
CA ASP A 51 24.71 21.76 -33.52
C ASP A 51 23.32 22.40 -33.33
N GLU A 52 22.25 21.77 -33.81
CA GLU A 52 20.87 22.24 -33.61
C GLU A 52 20.44 22.17 -32.14
N LEU A 53 20.78 21.09 -31.43
CA LEU A 53 20.53 20.96 -29.99
C LEU A 53 21.30 22.02 -29.19
N LEU A 54 22.57 22.27 -29.54
CA LEU A 54 23.39 23.29 -28.91
C LEU A 54 22.87 24.71 -29.18
N ALA A 55 22.34 24.95 -30.38
CA ALA A 55 21.72 26.22 -30.76
C ALA A 55 20.47 26.56 -29.94
N CYS A 56 19.88 25.60 -29.22
CA CYS A 56 18.78 25.86 -28.27
C CYS A 56 19.25 26.57 -26.99
N GLY A 57 20.53 26.43 -26.60
CA GLY A 57 21.13 27.10 -25.44
C GLY A 57 20.64 26.63 -24.06
N CYS A 58 19.56 25.85 -23.99
CA CYS A 58 18.97 25.31 -22.77
C CYS A 58 19.24 23.82 -22.53
N LEU A 59 19.95 23.16 -23.47
CA LEU A 59 20.25 21.73 -23.44
C LEU A 59 21.73 21.47 -23.12
N ASP A 60 21.96 20.34 -22.45
CA ASP A 60 23.25 19.66 -22.41
C ASP A 60 23.23 18.48 -23.37
N VAL A 61 24.38 18.19 -23.98
CA VAL A 61 24.55 17.11 -24.96
C VAL A 61 25.76 16.26 -24.58
N ALA A 62 25.62 14.95 -24.70
CA ALA A 62 26.69 13.98 -24.51
C ALA A 62 26.61 12.83 -25.53
N LEU A 63 27.75 12.29 -25.93
CA LEU A 63 27.81 10.96 -26.53
C LEU A 63 27.84 9.93 -25.41
N VAL A 64 26.97 8.93 -25.47
CA VAL A 64 26.89 7.87 -24.48
C VAL A 64 27.07 6.51 -25.14
N ARG A 65 27.86 5.65 -24.50
CA ARG A 65 27.90 4.23 -24.83
C ARG A 65 26.90 3.50 -23.95
N VAL A 66 26.10 2.67 -24.58
CA VAL A 66 24.99 1.97 -23.96
C VAL A 66 25.24 0.48 -24.10
N ALA A 67 25.20 -0.25 -23.00
CA ALA A 67 25.20 -1.71 -23.00
C ALA A 67 23.75 -2.20 -23.16
N SER A 68 23.53 -3.05 -24.15
CA SER A 68 22.32 -3.85 -24.22
C SER A 68 22.34 -4.81 -23.03
N PRO A 69 21.18 -5.11 -22.42
CA PRO A 69 21.13 -6.19 -21.46
C PRO A 69 21.59 -7.45 -22.17
N THR A 70 22.73 -7.98 -21.74
CA THR A 70 23.04 -9.37 -22.04
C THR A 70 21.87 -10.16 -21.50
N HIS A 71 21.09 -10.81 -22.37
CA HIS A 71 20.15 -11.83 -21.96
C HIS A 71 20.93 -12.73 -21.00
N VAL A 72 20.69 -12.57 -19.71
CA VAL A 72 21.07 -13.58 -18.73
C VAL A 72 20.18 -14.74 -19.13
N VAL A 73 20.73 -15.63 -19.96
CA VAL A 73 20.13 -16.94 -20.21
C VAL A 73 20.09 -17.55 -18.82
N HIS A 74 18.94 -17.47 -18.16
CA HIS A 74 18.69 -18.28 -16.99
C HIS A 74 18.88 -19.70 -17.47
N GLY A 75 20.04 -20.29 -17.12
CA GLY A 75 20.40 -21.62 -17.58
C GLY A 75 19.24 -22.56 -17.31
N ASP A 76 18.78 -23.20 -18.38
CA ASP A 76 17.69 -24.17 -18.35
C ASP A 76 17.95 -25.19 -17.23
N ARG A 77 17.27 -24.97 -16.09
CA ARG A 77 16.92 -26.07 -15.20
C ARG A 77 15.59 -26.58 -15.71
N GLU A 78 15.65 -27.50 -16.65
CA GLU A 78 14.56 -28.45 -16.92
C GLU A 78 14.23 -29.15 -15.58
N LYS A 79 13.24 -28.61 -14.86
CA LYS A 79 12.41 -29.42 -13.99
C LYS A 79 11.16 -29.76 -14.81
N PRO A 80 10.86 -31.03 -15.08
CA PRO A 80 9.61 -31.38 -15.71
C PRO A 80 8.46 -30.95 -14.79
N LEU A 81 7.57 -30.09 -15.32
CA LEU A 81 6.24 -29.93 -14.74
C LEU A 81 5.51 -31.26 -14.95
N GLU A 82 5.40 -32.07 -13.90
CA GLU A 82 4.30 -33.03 -13.80
C GLU A 82 3.02 -32.20 -13.60
N VAL A 83 2.26 -32.04 -14.67
CA VAL A 83 0.90 -31.50 -14.62
C VAL A 83 0.00 -32.65 -14.22
N ASP A 84 -0.39 -32.68 -12.94
CA ASP A 84 -1.41 -33.57 -12.41
C ASP A 84 -2.79 -33.05 -12.84
N LEU A 85 -3.33 -33.61 -13.94
CA LEU A 85 -4.65 -33.29 -14.47
C LEU A 85 -5.72 -34.10 -13.73
N ASP A 86 -6.07 -33.69 -12.51
CA ASP A 86 -7.24 -34.22 -11.81
C ASP A 86 -8.49 -33.40 -12.15
N HIS A 87 -9.38 -34.01 -12.92
CA HIS A 87 -10.66 -33.47 -13.37
C HIS A 87 -11.59 -33.12 -12.20
N ARG A 88 -11.91 -31.84 -12.03
CA ARG A 88 -13.15 -31.40 -11.35
C ARG A 88 -14.20 -31.04 -12.41
N PRO A 89 -15.42 -31.60 -12.38
CA PRO A 89 -16.52 -31.09 -13.16
C PRO A 89 -16.97 -29.75 -12.57
N CYS A 90 -17.08 -28.73 -13.43
CA CYS A 90 -17.70 -27.46 -13.10
C CYS A 90 -19.22 -27.62 -13.21
N ASP A 91 -19.91 -27.69 -12.07
CA ASP A 91 -21.36 -27.45 -12.02
C ASP A 91 -21.59 -25.94 -12.15
N LEU A 92 -22.00 -25.52 -13.34
CA LEU A 92 -22.39 -24.16 -13.70
C LEU A 92 -23.91 -24.16 -13.92
N ASP A 93 -24.67 -24.26 -12.83
CA ASP A 93 -26.09 -23.91 -12.82
C ASP A 93 -26.21 -22.40 -12.57
N TYR A 94 -26.33 -21.62 -13.65
CA TYR A 94 -26.97 -20.31 -13.59
C TYR A 94 -28.02 -20.18 -14.70
N LEU A 95 -29.24 -19.98 -14.21
CA LEU A 95 -30.45 -19.59 -14.88
C LEU A 95 -30.23 -18.35 -15.78
N TYR A 96 -30.64 -18.47 -17.04
CA TYR A 96 -31.11 -17.33 -17.82
C TYR A 96 -32.52 -17.67 -18.31
N ASP A 97 -33.50 -17.03 -17.68
CA ASP A 97 -34.75 -16.64 -18.34
C ASP A 97 -34.41 -15.42 -19.22
N ASP A 98 -34.56 -15.55 -20.54
CA ASP A 98 -35.43 -14.69 -21.33
C ASP A 98 -35.38 -15.07 -22.81
N ASP A 99 -36.58 -15.13 -23.37
CA ASP A 99 -36.92 -15.38 -24.77
C ASP A 99 -36.19 -14.45 -25.75
N GLU A 100 -35.53 -15.00 -26.78
CA GLU A 100 -35.89 -14.71 -28.18
C GLU A 100 -35.02 -15.51 -29.17
N LEU A 101 -35.73 -16.01 -30.18
CA LEU A 101 -35.37 -17.06 -31.12
C LEU A 101 -34.79 -16.46 -32.40
N TYR A 102 -33.51 -16.66 -32.73
CA TYR A 102 -33.05 -16.71 -34.12
C TYR A 102 -31.78 -17.56 -34.26
N GLY A 103 -31.90 -18.63 -35.05
CA GLY A 103 -30.84 -19.60 -35.30
C GLY A 103 -29.76 -19.12 -36.26
N VAL A 104 -28.52 -19.43 -35.94
CA VAL A 104 -27.38 -19.52 -36.87
C VAL A 104 -26.52 -20.73 -36.46
N ALA A 105 -26.14 -21.55 -37.44
CA ALA A 105 -25.39 -22.78 -37.27
C ALA A 105 -23.97 -22.58 -36.69
N PRO A 106 -23.39 -23.56 -35.97
CA PRO A 106 -22.08 -23.42 -35.34
C PRO A 106 -20.97 -23.81 -36.32
N THR A 107 -20.11 -22.85 -36.67
CA THR A 107 -18.76 -23.12 -37.20
C THR A 107 -17.77 -22.21 -36.51
N SER A 108 -17.15 -22.69 -35.43
CA SER A 108 -15.75 -22.42 -35.13
C SER A 108 -15.32 -23.25 -33.92
N THR A 109 -14.20 -23.93 -34.09
CA THR A 109 -13.37 -24.51 -33.03
C THR A 109 -12.84 -23.37 -32.17
N HIS A 110 -13.40 -23.18 -30.98
CA HIS A 110 -12.83 -22.29 -29.98
C HIS A 110 -11.58 -22.97 -29.38
N GLU A 111 -10.40 -22.53 -29.81
CA GLU A 111 -9.18 -22.66 -29.03
C GLU A 111 -9.39 -21.90 -27.72
N CYS A 112 -9.50 -22.65 -26.62
CA CYS A 112 -9.57 -22.10 -25.28
C CYS A 112 -8.19 -21.58 -24.89
N THR A 113 -7.90 -20.32 -25.20
CA THR A 113 -6.77 -19.59 -24.65
C THR A 113 -7.16 -19.19 -23.23
N ILE A 114 -6.58 -19.88 -22.24
CA ILE A 114 -6.65 -19.46 -20.85
C ILE A 114 -5.76 -18.22 -20.72
N GLU A 115 -6.34 -17.03 -20.85
CA GLU A 115 -5.69 -15.82 -20.35
C GLU A 115 -5.70 -15.89 -18.82
N VAL A 116 -4.55 -16.24 -18.24
CA VAL A 116 -4.29 -15.99 -16.83
C VAL A 116 -4.12 -14.48 -16.70
N VAL A 117 -5.20 -13.78 -16.40
CA VAL A 117 -5.17 -12.37 -15.98
C VAL A 117 -4.58 -12.33 -14.57
N CYS A 118 -3.26 -12.23 -14.49
CA CYS A 118 -2.60 -11.75 -13.29
C CYS A 118 -2.87 -10.24 -13.18
N ASP A 119 -3.86 -9.85 -12.38
CA ASP A 119 -4.17 -8.45 -12.01
C ASP A 119 -3.09 -7.83 -11.10
N GLY A 120 -1.86 -7.88 -11.57
CA GLY A 120 -0.74 -7.12 -11.06
C GLY A 120 0.07 -6.68 -12.26
N VAL A 121 0.01 -5.39 -12.58
CA VAL A 121 0.91 -4.72 -13.53
C VAL A 121 2.33 -4.78 -12.96
N TYR A 122 2.95 -5.95 -13.02
CA TYR A 122 4.38 -6.17 -12.87
C TYR A 122 4.88 -6.47 -14.27
N GLU A 123 5.16 -5.40 -15.03
CA GLU A 123 5.93 -5.52 -16.25
C GLU A 123 7.20 -6.29 -15.90
N ALA A 124 7.39 -7.43 -16.58
CA ALA A 124 8.61 -8.22 -16.58
C ALA A 124 9.82 -7.29 -16.54
N SER A 125 10.69 -7.50 -15.54
CA SER A 125 11.96 -6.81 -15.31
C SER A 125 12.47 -6.13 -16.58
N THR A 126 12.23 -4.83 -16.72
CA THR A 126 12.76 -4.03 -17.83
C THR A 126 14.26 -3.97 -17.62
N GLN A 127 14.95 -4.97 -18.16
CA GLN A 127 16.35 -4.92 -18.48
C GLN A 127 16.55 -3.73 -19.42
N SER A 128 16.68 -2.54 -18.83
CA SER A 128 16.85 -1.30 -19.55
C SER A 128 18.30 -1.15 -19.95
N ASN A 129 18.53 -0.78 -21.20
CA ASN A 129 19.80 -0.28 -21.71
C ASN A 129 20.48 0.67 -20.70
N ARG A 130 21.73 0.37 -20.32
CA ARG A 130 22.48 1.18 -19.33
C ARG A 130 23.64 1.92 -19.95
N ILE A 131 23.86 3.15 -19.49
CA ILE A 131 25.00 3.97 -19.91
C ILE A 131 26.27 3.44 -19.25
N ILE A 132 27.23 2.99 -20.05
CA ILE A 132 28.54 2.46 -19.59
C ILE A 132 29.70 3.40 -19.93
N GLY A 133 29.46 4.45 -20.72
CA GLY A 133 30.47 5.46 -21.06
C GLY A 133 29.83 6.77 -21.48
N VAL A 134 30.49 7.88 -21.18
CA VAL A 134 29.95 9.23 -21.42
C VAL A 134 31.07 10.16 -21.89
N ALA A 135 30.81 10.94 -22.93
CA ALA A 135 31.60 12.08 -23.35
C ALA A 135 30.69 13.30 -23.53
N ALA A 136 30.69 14.22 -22.57
CA ALA A 136 29.90 15.45 -22.65
C ALA A 136 30.50 16.45 -23.63
N PHE A 137 29.64 17.21 -24.33
CA PHE A 137 30.10 18.24 -25.24
C PHE A 137 30.73 19.41 -24.45
N ALA A 138 31.94 19.82 -24.84
CA ALA A 138 32.76 20.74 -24.04
C ALA A 138 32.09 22.10 -23.79
N THR A 139 31.35 22.63 -24.77
CA THR A 139 30.70 23.96 -24.66
C THR A 139 29.44 23.95 -23.80
N CYS A 140 28.88 22.79 -23.46
CA CYS A 140 27.74 22.69 -22.55
C CYS A 140 28.13 22.99 -21.09
N HIS A 141 29.43 22.95 -20.76
CA HIS A 141 29.95 23.10 -19.40
C HIS A 141 29.23 22.18 -18.41
N VAL A 142 28.99 20.92 -18.81
CA VAL A 142 28.34 19.92 -17.96
C VAL A 142 29.22 19.68 -16.73
N PRO A 143 28.69 19.86 -15.50
CA PRO A 143 29.48 19.61 -14.29
C PRO A 143 29.94 18.16 -14.22
N LEU A 144 31.15 17.93 -13.71
CA LEU A 144 31.72 16.58 -13.57
C LEU A 144 30.79 15.64 -12.77
N ALA A 145 30.11 16.17 -11.76
CA ALA A 145 29.14 15.41 -10.97
C ALA A 145 27.97 14.88 -11.82
N VAL A 146 27.50 15.63 -12.81
CA VAL A 146 26.44 15.19 -13.74
C VAL A 146 27.00 14.11 -14.66
N THR A 147 28.19 14.31 -15.24
CA THR A 147 28.79 13.31 -16.14
C THR A 147 29.08 11.99 -15.44
N SER A 148 29.53 12.02 -14.18
CA SER A 148 29.73 10.81 -13.38
C SER A 148 28.41 10.16 -13.00
N ALA A 149 27.37 10.95 -12.71
CA ALA A 149 26.06 10.44 -12.36
C ALA A 149 25.31 9.81 -13.54
N LEU A 150 25.74 10.04 -14.79
CA LEU A 150 25.15 9.41 -15.98
C LEU A 150 25.54 7.94 -16.13
N ILE A 151 26.67 7.51 -15.56
CA ILE A 151 27.09 6.11 -15.60
C ILE A 151 26.07 5.26 -14.83
N ASP A 152 25.76 4.07 -15.36
CA ASP A 152 24.77 3.11 -14.88
C ASP A 152 23.31 3.59 -14.89
N LYS A 153 23.04 4.79 -15.40
CA LYS A 153 21.67 5.27 -15.57
C LYS A 153 20.96 4.48 -16.67
N PRO A 154 19.67 4.16 -16.47
CA PRO A 154 18.86 3.65 -17.54
C PRO A 154 18.78 4.74 -18.61
N LEU A 155 18.97 4.34 -19.87
CA LEU A 155 18.64 5.19 -20.98
C LEU A 155 17.10 5.29 -20.99
N GLY A 156 16.58 6.52 -20.89
CA GLY A 156 15.13 6.75 -20.92
C GLY A 156 14.50 6.16 -22.19
N LYS A 157 13.16 6.08 -22.24
CA LYS A 157 12.46 5.64 -23.47
C LYS A 157 13.02 6.43 -24.65
N ALA A 158 13.37 5.70 -25.73
CA ALA A 158 13.76 6.34 -26.97
C ALA A 158 12.67 7.35 -27.33
N MET A 159 13.09 8.53 -27.80
CA MET A 159 12.13 9.39 -28.46
C MET A 159 11.53 8.54 -29.58
N ASP A 160 10.20 8.40 -29.57
CA ASP A 160 9.43 7.60 -30.51
C ASP A 160 9.42 8.33 -31.87
N LEU A 161 10.62 8.51 -32.42
CA LEU A 161 10.85 8.95 -33.78
C LEU A 161 10.57 7.70 -34.60
N ALA A 162 9.32 7.59 -35.09
CA ALA A 162 8.75 6.48 -35.83
C ALA A 162 9.53 6.00 -37.09
N THR A 163 10.77 6.44 -37.28
CA THR A 163 11.65 6.19 -38.42
C THR A 163 13.05 5.66 -38.06
N TYR A 164 13.45 5.59 -36.78
CA TYR A 164 14.71 4.96 -36.39
C TYR A 164 14.50 3.51 -35.92
N THR A 165 14.16 2.63 -36.86
CA THR A 165 14.33 1.19 -36.64
C THR A 165 15.83 0.89 -36.67
N VAL A 166 16.50 1.06 -35.54
CA VAL A 166 17.83 0.50 -35.35
C VAL A 166 17.65 -1.00 -35.42
N ARG A 167 18.03 -1.62 -36.55
CA ARG A 167 18.17 -3.07 -36.61
C ARG A 167 19.11 -3.45 -35.48
N PRO A 168 18.74 -4.39 -34.60
CA PRO A 168 19.63 -4.85 -33.55
C PRO A 168 20.90 -5.39 -34.21
N THR A 169 21.96 -4.59 -34.19
CA THR A 169 23.29 -5.02 -34.58
C THR A 169 23.75 -6.02 -33.53
N SER A 170 24.41 -7.08 -33.94
CA SER A 170 25.01 -8.10 -33.05
C SER A 170 26.06 -7.58 -32.07
N SER A 171 26.34 -6.26 -32.08
CA SER A 171 27.20 -5.61 -31.09
C SER A 171 26.45 -5.47 -29.76
N PRO A 172 27.06 -5.91 -28.63
CA PRO A 172 26.47 -5.76 -27.29
C PRO A 172 26.41 -4.29 -26.82
N THR A 173 27.00 -3.36 -27.57
CA THR A 173 27.00 -1.94 -27.24
C THR A 173 26.61 -1.06 -28.42
N THR A 174 25.86 0.01 -28.12
CA THR A 174 25.43 1.03 -29.08
C THR A 174 25.87 2.41 -28.58
N ILE A 175 26.24 3.30 -29.50
CA ILE A 175 26.54 4.69 -29.17
C ILE A 175 25.33 5.56 -29.53
N CYS A 176 24.97 6.45 -28.62
CA CYS A 176 23.83 7.36 -28.76
C CYS A 176 24.25 8.80 -28.44
N ILE A 177 23.56 9.76 -29.04
CA ILE A 177 23.55 11.15 -28.58
C ILE A 177 22.50 11.24 -27.48
N ALA A 178 22.91 11.48 -26.25
CA ALA A 178 22.01 11.79 -25.15
C ALA A 178 21.95 13.30 -24.92
N PHE A 179 20.78 13.81 -24.60
CA PHE A 179 20.60 15.21 -24.27
C PHE A 179 19.49 15.43 -23.23
N TRP A 180 19.59 16.52 -22.47
CA TRP A 180 18.64 16.87 -21.42
C TRP A 180 18.62 18.39 -21.18
N PRO A 181 17.51 18.95 -20.68
CA PRO A 181 17.47 20.33 -20.24
C PRO A 181 18.42 20.57 -19.07
N ARG A 182 19.11 21.72 -19.07
CA ARG A 182 20.03 22.10 -17.99
C ARG A 182 19.36 22.13 -16.61
N ILE A 183 18.07 22.47 -16.55
CA ILE A 183 17.29 22.44 -15.31
C ILE A 183 17.14 21.02 -14.74
N HIS A 184 17.29 19.97 -15.55
CA HIS A 184 17.22 18.57 -15.10
C HIS A 184 18.57 17.99 -14.67
N ARG A 185 19.65 18.77 -14.65
CA ARG A 185 20.95 18.34 -14.09
C ARG A 185 20.80 17.80 -12.66
N ALA A 186 19.96 18.45 -11.86
CA ALA A 186 19.66 18.00 -10.50
C ALA A 186 19.02 16.59 -10.51
N ARG A 187 18.05 16.33 -11.41
CA ARG A 187 17.40 15.01 -11.53
C ARG A 187 18.39 13.90 -11.87
N LEU A 188 19.36 14.17 -12.74
CA LEU A 188 20.41 13.21 -13.09
C LEU A 188 21.34 12.91 -11.91
N VAL A 189 21.76 13.96 -11.20
CA VAL A 189 22.62 13.85 -10.02
C VAL A 189 21.90 13.16 -8.86
N GLY A 190 20.58 13.34 -8.77
CA GLY A 190 19.73 12.77 -7.74
C GLY A 190 19.37 13.77 -6.64
N PHE A 191 18.25 13.51 -5.99
CA PHE A 191 17.66 14.34 -4.96
C PHE A 191 18.61 14.60 -3.78
N ARG A 192 19.13 13.57 -3.11
CA ARG A 192 19.98 13.76 -1.92
C ARG A 192 21.22 14.58 -2.22
N ARG A 193 21.89 14.26 -3.32
CA ARG A 193 23.13 14.96 -3.68
C ARG A 193 22.84 16.40 -4.07
N SER A 194 21.76 16.65 -4.81
CA SER A 194 21.35 18.01 -5.16
C SER A 194 20.95 18.83 -3.91
N LEU A 195 20.21 18.22 -2.97
CA LEU A 195 19.85 18.87 -1.71
C LEU A 195 21.07 19.22 -0.87
N GLN A 196 22.06 18.32 -0.76
CA GLN A 196 23.33 18.60 -0.09
C GLN A 196 24.09 19.77 -0.72
N VAL A 197 24.09 19.86 -2.06
CA VAL A 197 24.73 20.97 -2.77
C VAL A 197 24.00 22.28 -2.49
N LEU A 198 22.65 22.26 -2.47
CA LEU A 198 21.83 23.41 -2.12
C LEU A 198 22.11 23.88 -0.69
N GLU A 199 22.06 22.99 0.29
CA GLU A 199 22.33 23.32 1.70
C GLU A 199 23.75 23.85 1.89
N ALA A 200 24.74 23.26 1.22
CA ALA A 200 26.12 23.73 1.29
C ALA A 200 26.26 25.14 0.70
N ALA A 201 25.55 25.43 -0.39
CA ALA A 201 25.53 26.76 -1.01
C ALA A 201 24.85 27.80 -0.11
N MET A 202 23.78 27.43 0.60
CA MET A 202 23.11 28.29 1.58
C MET A 202 24.00 28.64 2.78
N ARG A 203 24.87 27.71 3.22
CA ARG A 203 25.81 27.93 4.33
C ARG A 203 27.05 28.74 3.91
N SER A 204 27.44 28.70 2.63
CA SER A 204 28.60 29.45 2.16
C SER A 204 28.27 30.94 2.03
N THR A 205 28.83 31.77 2.90
CA THR A 205 28.74 33.24 2.83
C THR A 205 29.43 33.82 1.59
N SER A 206 30.34 33.06 0.99
CA SER A 206 30.93 33.42 -0.31
C SER A 206 29.86 33.33 -1.39
N ARG A 207 29.50 34.47 -2.00
CA ARG A 207 28.74 34.56 -3.27
C ARG A 207 29.53 33.95 -4.43
N CYS A 208 29.99 32.71 -4.28
CA CYS A 208 30.74 32.01 -5.30
C CYS A 208 29.74 31.64 -6.39
N GLY A 209 29.78 32.41 -7.48
CA GLY A 209 29.35 31.95 -8.79
C GLY A 209 30.18 30.72 -9.17
N ARG A 210 29.77 29.54 -8.69
CA ARG A 210 30.29 28.27 -9.17
C ARG A 210 29.89 28.18 -10.63
N LYS A 211 30.89 28.25 -11.52
CA LYS A 211 30.72 28.05 -12.96
C LYS A 211 30.02 26.72 -13.19
N GLY A 212 28.76 26.76 -13.62
CA GLY A 212 28.00 25.57 -13.99
C GLY A 212 26.55 25.66 -13.60
N ASP A 213 26.26 25.94 -12.32
CA ASP A 213 24.89 25.98 -11.81
C ASP A 213 24.45 27.43 -11.60
N ALA A 214 23.23 27.73 -12.04
CA ALA A 214 22.55 28.99 -11.83
C ALA A 214 22.37 29.27 -10.32
N SER A 215 21.91 30.46 -9.95
CA SER A 215 21.73 30.91 -8.55
C SER A 215 21.15 29.86 -7.59
N ILE A 216 21.31 30.05 -6.27
CA ILE A 216 20.70 29.18 -5.24
C ILE A 216 19.21 28.92 -5.53
N ALA A 217 18.47 29.97 -5.94
CA ALA A 217 17.07 29.87 -6.35
C ALA A 217 16.87 28.95 -7.56
N ALA A 218 17.73 29.01 -8.58
CA ALA A 218 17.62 28.15 -9.75
C ALA A 218 17.91 26.67 -9.42
N LEU A 219 18.87 26.38 -8.54
CA LEU A 219 19.10 25.02 -8.04
C LEU A 219 17.90 24.51 -7.23
N ALA A 220 17.35 25.35 -6.36
CA ALA A 220 16.16 25.00 -5.59
C ALA A 220 14.94 24.75 -6.52
N THR A 221 14.74 25.56 -7.55
CA THR A 221 13.71 25.34 -8.58
C THR A 221 13.95 24.03 -9.35
N ALA A 222 15.19 23.70 -9.68
CA ALA A 222 15.54 22.44 -10.33
C ALA A 222 15.21 21.23 -9.44
N ILE A 223 15.48 21.32 -8.12
CA ILE A 223 15.12 20.28 -7.15
C ILE A 223 13.60 20.20 -6.97
N ASN A 224 12.89 21.32 -6.95
CA ASN A 224 11.42 21.34 -6.92
C ASN A 224 10.83 20.57 -8.12
N GLY A 225 11.49 20.65 -9.28
CA GLY A 225 11.13 19.87 -10.47
C GLY A 225 11.27 18.35 -10.30
N MET A 226 11.87 17.83 -9.23
CA MET A 226 11.92 16.38 -8.94
C MET A 226 10.61 15.84 -8.34
N PHE A 227 9.71 16.72 -7.90
CA PHE A 227 8.45 16.34 -7.28
C PHE A 227 7.30 16.40 -8.30
N GLY A 228 6.12 15.93 -7.88
CA GLY A 228 4.95 15.82 -8.76
C GLY A 228 5.24 14.90 -9.95
N ASP A 229 5.02 15.38 -11.17
CA ASP A 229 5.18 14.58 -12.40
C ASP A 229 6.63 14.15 -12.68
N GLY A 230 7.62 14.78 -12.04
CA GLY A 230 9.03 14.40 -12.16
C GLY A 230 9.44 13.25 -11.22
N MET A 231 8.61 12.90 -10.23
CA MET A 231 9.01 11.96 -9.17
C MET A 231 9.24 10.55 -9.70
N ASP A 232 8.35 10.06 -10.56
CA ASP A 232 8.45 8.70 -11.12
C ASP A 232 9.70 8.54 -11.98
N ASP A 233 10.09 9.59 -12.70
CA ASP A 233 11.29 9.61 -13.54
C ASP A 233 12.57 9.66 -12.70
N VAL A 234 12.59 10.44 -11.62
CA VAL A 234 13.71 10.43 -10.66
C VAL A 234 13.85 9.06 -9.99
N ILE A 235 12.73 8.45 -9.60
CA ILE A 235 12.71 7.08 -9.04
C ILE A 235 13.27 6.11 -10.09
N ALA A 236 12.81 6.15 -11.33
CA ALA A 236 13.31 5.28 -12.40
C ALA A 236 14.82 5.48 -12.66
N LEU A 237 15.28 6.72 -12.83
CA LEU A 237 16.68 7.06 -13.09
C LEU A 237 17.62 6.59 -11.98
N HIS A 238 17.17 6.61 -10.74
CA HIS A 238 17.98 6.22 -9.58
C HIS A 238 17.63 4.83 -9.07
N GLY A 239 16.86 4.06 -9.83
CA GLY A 239 16.37 2.73 -9.46
C GLY A 239 15.65 2.71 -8.11
N GLY A 240 15.08 3.83 -7.65
CA GLY A 240 14.44 4.01 -6.34
C GLY A 240 15.39 4.27 -5.18
N TYR A 241 16.69 4.47 -5.41
CA TYR A 241 17.64 4.74 -4.30
C TYR A 241 17.56 6.19 -3.80
N ASP A 242 17.09 7.09 -4.66
CA ASP A 242 17.08 8.53 -4.41
C ASP A 242 15.68 9.12 -4.57
N VAL A 243 14.72 8.51 -3.87
CA VAL A 243 13.34 9.01 -3.79
C VAL A 243 13.33 10.43 -3.20
N PRO A 244 12.72 11.41 -3.88
CA PRO A 244 12.57 12.76 -3.35
C PRO A 244 11.85 12.77 -1.99
N ASP A 245 12.44 13.44 -1.00
CA ASP A 245 11.85 13.63 0.34
C ASP A 245 11.24 15.03 0.45
N PRO A 246 9.90 15.17 0.40
CA PRO A 246 9.25 16.47 0.40
C PRO A 246 9.48 17.23 1.71
N ILE A 247 9.66 16.54 2.84
CA ILE A 247 9.80 17.18 4.15
C ILE A 247 11.20 17.78 4.29
N SER A 248 12.23 17.02 3.93
CA SER A 248 13.61 17.51 3.94
C SER A 248 13.80 18.70 3.00
N PHE A 249 13.20 18.66 1.81
CA PHE A 249 13.25 19.79 0.88
C PHE A 249 12.42 20.97 1.37
N GLY A 250 11.21 20.74 1.88
CA GLY A 250 10.36 21.80 2.45
C GLY A 250 11.03 22.54 3.62
N ASN A 251 11.76 21.84 4.48
CA ASN A 251 12.57 22.47 5.55
C ASN A 251 13.70 23.32 4.97
N THR A 252 14.33 22.87 3.89
CA THR A 252 15.37 23.62 3.19
C THR A 252 14.81 24.89 2.54
N LEU A 253 13.63 24.81 1.93
CA LEU A 253 12.95 25.98 1.36
C LEU A 253 12.50 27.00 2.43
N LEU A 254 12.01 26.51 3.57
CA LEU A 254 11.72 27.37 4.73
C LEU A 254 12.99 28.11 5.19
N ALA A 255 14.11 27.39 5.34
CA ALA A 255 15.39 27.98 5.71
C ALA A 255 15.95 28.95 4.66
N LEU A 256 15.61 28.75 3.38
CA LEU A 256 15.99 29.65 2.29
C LEU A 256 15.23 30.98 2.36
N GLY A 257 14.02 30.99 2.91
CA GLY A 257 13.18 32.19 3.04
C GLY A 257 12.55 32.67 1.73
N ASP A 258 12.64 31.88 0.66
CA ASP A 258 11.98 32.15 -0.62
C ASP A 258 10.52 31.66 -0.55
N VAL A 259 9.63 32.58 -0.15
CA VAL A 259 8.21 32.27 0.06
C VAL A 259 7.53 31.83 -1.23
N ASP A 260 7.85 32.45 -2.37
CA ASP A 260 7.21 32.11 -3.65
C ASP A 260 7.56 30.69 -4.09
N LEU A 261 8.84 30.30 -3.95
CA LEU A 261 9.27 28.93 -4.25
C LEU A 261 8.67 27.91 -3.27
N LEU A 262 8.57 28.26 -1.98
CA LEU A 262 7.92 27.43 -0.97
C LEU A 262 6.44 27.21 -1.27
N LEU A 263 5.71 28.25 -1.67
CA LEU A 263 4.29 28.14 -2.07
C LEU A 263 4.13 27.31 -3.34
N THR A 264 5.04 27.46 -4.30
CA THR A 264 5.08 26.63 -5.51
C THR A 264 5.30 25.16 -5.16
N PHE A 265 6.25 24.87 -4.27
CA PHE A 265 6.50 23.51 -3.78
C PHE A 265 5.28 22.94 -3.04
N LEU A 266 4.64 23.73 -2.18
CA LEU A 266 3.45 23.30 -1.44
C LEU A 266 2.28 22.96 -2.37
N GLN A 267 2.09 23.75 -3.44
CA GLN A 267 1.05 23.50 -4.43
C GLN A 267 1.31 22.22 -5.25
N ASP A 268 2.55 22.05 -5.69
CA ASP A 268 2.84 21.16 -6.81
C ASP A 268 3.72 19.95 -6.45
N GLY A 269 4.63 20.14 -5.50
CA GLY A 269 5.60 19.13 -5.08
C GLY A 269 5.12 18.26 -3.91
N LEU A 270 4.21 18.75 -3.09
CA LEU A 270 3.62 17.96 -2.01
C LEU A 270 2.63 16.92 -2.57
N SER A 271 2.70 15.69 -2.07
CA SER A 271 1.77 14.61 -2.40
C SER A 271 0.99 14.16 -1.18
N PHE A 272 -0.25 13.73 -1.38
CA PHE A 272 -1.09 13.14 -0.34
C PHE A 272 -0.77 11.65 -0.16
N ASP A 273 0.39 11.36 0.44
CA ASP A 273 0.78 10.01 0.86
C ASP A 273 0.50 9.83 2.37
N SER A 274 -0.20 8.75 2.74
CA SER A 274 -0.50 8.44 4.13
C SER A 274 0.75 8.14 4.95
N ARG A 275 1.84 7.69 4.33
CA ARG A 275 3.13 7.40 4.99
C ARG A 275 3.83 8.66 5.47
N THR A 276 3.56 9.81 4.86
CA THR A 276 4.19 11.09 5.22
C THR A 276 3.27 12.00 6.02
N LEU A 277 2.00 11.64 6.22
CA LEU A 277 0.97 12.50 6.82
C LEU A 277 1.43 13.19 8.12
N ASP A 278 2.01 12.46 9.07
CA ASP A 278 2.45 13.03 10.36
C ASP A 278 3.58 14.04 10.17
N SER A 279 4.55 13.73 9.30
CA SER A 279 5.68 14.62 8.99
C SER A 279 5.23 15.84 8.18
N THR A 280 4.32 15.64 7.23
CA THR A 280 3.70 16.70 6.44
C THR A 280 2.88 17.65 7.31
N THR A 281 2.13 17.11 8.27
CA THR A 281 1.35 17.91 9.23
C THR A 281 2.25 18.74 10.13
N ALA A 282 3.31 18.13 10.68
CA ALA A 282 4.28 18.83 11.51
C ALA A 282 5.00 19.94 10.72
N TRP A 283 5.42 19.65 9.49
CA TRP A 283 6.04 20.63 8.61
C TRP A 283 5.08 21.76 8.23
N LEU A 284 3.84 21.45 7.84
CA LEU A 284 2.84 22.46 7.47
C LEU A 284 2.52 23.38 8.65
N ARG A 285 2.52 22.87 9.88
CA ARG A 285 2.41 23.71 11.09
C ARG A 285 3.54 24.74 11.16
N LEU A 286 4.79 24.33 10.92
CA LEU A 286 5.94 25.25 10.88
C LEU A 286 5.79 26.29 9.76
N VAL A 287 5.32 25.87 8.59
CA VAL A 287 5.05 26.79 7.46
C VAL A 287 3.99 27.82 7.85
N LEU A 288 2.87 27.38 8.44
CA LEU A 288 1.79 28.28 8.87
C LEU A 288 2.24 29.26 9.97
N GLU A 289 3.11 28.81 10.89
CA GLU A 289 3.67 29.65 11.96
C GLU A 289 4.66 30.70 11.44
N GLN A 290 5.48 30.36 10.44
CA GLN A 290 6.52 31.26 9.91
C GLN A 290 6.04 32.16 8.77
N VAL A 291 5.17 31.66 7.88
CA VAL A 291 4.74 32.34 6.65
C VAL A 291 3.35 32.97 6.80
N GLY A 292 2.53 32.44 7.71
CA GLY A 292 1.17 32.89 7.97
C GLY A 292 0.12 32.19 7.10
N ALA A 293 -1.05 31.94 7.69
CA ALA A 293 -2.14 31.20 7.05
C ALA A 293 -2.69 31.89 5.79
N ALA A 294 -2.84 33.22 5.81
CA ALA A 294 -3.34 33.99 4.66
C ALA A 294 -2.46 33.82 3.40
N THR A 295 -1.13 33.84 3.59
CA THR A 295 -0.14 33.66 2.51
C THR A 295 -0.16 32.24 1.96
N VAL A 296 -0.30 31.24 2.84
CA VAL A 296 -0.30 29.81 2.48
C VAL A 296 -1.62 29.38 1.82
N HIS A 297 -2.71 30.10 2.09
CA HIS A 297 -4.07 29.74 1.68
C HIS A 297 -4.20 29.36 0.19
N PRO A 298 -3.78 30.19 -0.79
CA PRO A 298 -4.01 29.89 -2.20
C PRO A 298 -3.29 28.61 -2.66
N ALA A 299 -2.07 28.40 -2.14
CA ALA A 299 -1.28 27.21 -2.46
C ALA A 299 -1.89 25.94 -1.87
N LEU A 300 -2.36 25.99 -0.61
CA LEU A 300 -2.98 24.84 0.04
C LEU A 300 -4.33 24.48 -0.60
N LEU A 301 -5.14 25.48 -0.95
CA LEU A 301 -6.40 25.27 -1.64
C LEU A 301 -6.19 24.63 -3.02
N ARG A 302 -5.18 25.11 -3.77
CA ARG A 302 -4.81 24.51 -5.06
C ARG A 302 -4.28 23.09 -4.92
N LEU A 303 -3.45 22.81 -3.90
CA LEU A 303 -2.99 21.46 -3.59
C LEU A 303 -4.19 20.52 -3.38
N VAL A 304 -5.12 20.91 -2.49
CA VAL A 304 -6.32 20.11 -2.19
C VAL A 304 -7.16 19.90 -3.45
N THR A 305 -7.40 20.96 -4.23
CA THR A 305 -8.20 20.90 -5.46
C THR A 305 -7.56 20.02 -6.53
N ALA A 306 -6.24 20.10 -6.71
CA ALA A 306 -5.52 19.38 -7.76
C ALA A 306 -5.21 17.93 -7.42
N ARG A 307 -5.02 17.60 -6.14
CA ARG A 307 -4.53 16.28 -5.70
C ARG A 307 -5.60 15.38 -5.08
N CYS A 308 -6.78 15.89 -4.75
CA CYS A 308 -7.88 15.07 -4.22
C CYS A 308 -8.65 14.34 -5.35
N THR A 309 -7.97 13.45 -6.08
CA THR A 309 -8.54 12.73 -7.22
C THR A 309 -9.07 11.35 -6.86
N ASN A 310 -8.57 10.74 -5.78
CA ASN A 310 -8.95 9.41 -5.32
C ASN A 310 -9.28 9.38 -3.80
N VAL A 311 -9.87 8.29 -3.30
CA VAL A 311 -10.31 8.19 -1.89
C VAL A 311 -9.14 8.31 -0.91
N GLN A 312 -8.00 7.72 -1.25
CA GLN A 312 -6.81 7.77 -0.40
C GLN A 312 -6.30 9.21 -0.26
N SER A 313 -6.25 9.96 -1.36
CA SER A 313 -5.84 11.36 -1.36
C SER A 313 -6.81 12.25 -0.57
N LEU A 314 -8.13 12.01 -0.69
CA LEU A 314 -9.17 12.68 0.10
C LEU A 314 -9.04 12.37 1.60
N HIS A 315 -8.77 11.10 1.94
CA HIS A 315 -8.53 10.67 3.32
C HIS A 315 -7.33 11.42 3.92
N VAL A 316 -6.21 11.48 3.22
CA VAL A 316 -4.98 12.15 3.69
C VAL A 316 -5.20 13.66 3.78
N ALA A 317 -5.84 14.29 2.78
CA ALA A 317 -6.17 15.71 2.79
C ALA A 317 -7.08 16.07 3.97
N SER A 318 -8.15 15.30 4.20
CA SER A 318 -9.05 15.50 5.34
C SER A 318 -8.35 15.27 6.69
N ALA A 319 -7.44 14.29 6.78
CA ALA A 319 -6.63 14.05 7.97
C ALA A 319 -5.72 15.24 8.30
N LEU A 320 -5.12 15.83 7.27
CA LEU A 320 -4.30 17.03 7.37
C LEU A 320 -5.13 18.21 7.90
N LEU A 321 -6.32 18.45 7.35
CA LEU A 321 -7.24 19.49 7.84
C LEU A 321 -7.66 19.27 9.29
N VAL A 322 -8.03 18.04 9.66
CA VAL A 322 -8.38 17.66 11.05
C VAL A 322 -7.23 17.97 12.00
N SER A 323 -6.00 17.67 11.61
CA SER A 323 -4.82 17.91 12.43
C SER A 323 -4.51 19.40 12.63
N MET A 324 -4.96 20.26 11.72
CA MET A 324 -4.84 21.72 11.82
C MET A 324 -5.95 22.38 12.66
N LEU A 325 -7.05 21.68 12.98
CA LEU A 325 -8.15 22.24 13.78
C LEU A 325 -7.68 22.78 15.13
N CYS A 326 -6.69 22.13 15.75
CA CYS A 326 -6.12 22.57 17.03
C CYS A 326 -5.45 23.96 16.96
N LEU A 327 -4.99 24.37 15.77
CA LEU A 327 -4.36 25.67 15.52
C LEU A 327 -5.40 26.74 15.18
N ALA A 328 -6.51 26.34 14.56
CA ALA A 328 -7.56 27.24 14.07
C ALA A 328 -8.28 28.01 15.19
N GLY A 329 -8.27 27.49 16.42
CA GLY A 329 -8.85 28.17 17.59
C GLY A 329 -8.23 29.53 17.89
N ARG A 330 -6.97 29.76 17.47
CA ARG A 330 -6.22 31.00 17.73
C ARG A 330 -6.03 31.89 16.51
N ASN A 331 -6.32 31.39 15.31
CA ASN A 331 -6.02 32.07 14.05
C ASN A 331 -7.25 32.08 13.14
N GLY A 332 -7.87 33.26 12.98
CA GLY A 332 -9.07 33.46 12.17
C GLY A 332 -8.85 33.13 10.68
N ASP A 333 -7.70 33.49 10.12
CA ASP A 333 -7.36 33.20 8.73
C ASP A 333 -7.29 31.70 8.49
N LEU A 334 -6.69 30.95 9.43
CA LEU A 334 -6.62 29.49 9.34
C LEU A 334 -8.01 28.84 9.35
N LYS A 335 -9.01 29.42 10.04
CA LYS A 335 -10.39 28.92 9.97
C LYS A 335 -10.94 29.05 8.54
N ALA A 336 -10.69 30.17 7.87
CA ALA A 336 -11.12 30.37 6.48
C ALA A 336 -10.41 29.38 5.53
N VAL A 337 -9.09 29.19 5.71
CA VAL A 337 -8.32 28.21 4.91
C VAL A 337 -8.89 26.80 5.04
N ILE A 338 -9.15 26.34 6.27
CA ILE A 338 -9.70 25.00 6.53
C ILE A 338 -11.09 24.88 5.91
N GLN A 339 -11.93 25.90 6.03
CA GLN A 339 -13.28 25.93 5.46
C GLN A 339 -13.26 25.81 3.93
N ASP A 340 -12.40 26.56 3.25
CA ASP A 340 -12.32 26.56 1.79
C ASP A 340 -11.73 25.24 1.27
N CYS A 341 -10.69 24.72 1.93
CA CYS A 341 -10.14 23.40 1.61
C CYS A 341 -11.16 22.28 1.85
N TYR A 342 -11.94 22.37 2.92
CA TYR A 342 -13.01 21.41 3.20
C TYR A 342 -14.11 21.45 2.12
N SER A 343 -14.54 22.64 1.71
CA SER A 343 -15.47 22.81 0.58
C SER A 343 -14.90 22.24 -0.73
N ALA A 344 -13.59 22.36 -0.98
CA ALA A 344 -12.94 21.74 -2.13
C ALA A 344 -12.99 20.19 -2.06
N ILE A 345 -12.76 19.60 -0.88
CA ILE A 345 -12.89 18.14 -0.64
C ILE A 345 -14.32 17.67 -0.92
N LEU A 346 -15.34 18.39 -0.41
CA LEU A 346 -16.74 18.05 -0.67
C LEU A 346 -17.10 18.16 -2.15
N THR A 347 -16.56 19.16 -2.84
CA THR A 347 -16.73 19.33 -4.28
C THR A 347 -16.11 18.16 -5.06
N ALA A 348 -14.89 17.74 -4.70
CA ALA A 348 -14.24 16.58 -5.30
C ALA A 348 -15.06 15.30 -5.08
N LEU A 349 -15.54 15.05 -3.85
CA LEU A 349 -16.44 13.93 -3.54
C LEU A 349 -17.72 13.96 -4.39
N SER A 350 -18.32 15.14 -4.59
CA SER A 350 -19.56 15.29 -5.36
C SER A 350 -19.40 14.99 -6.85
N ARG A 351 -18.22 15.28 -7.42
CA ARG A 351 -17.90 15.01 -8.83
C ARG A 351 -17.66 13.54 -9.13
N GLY A 352 -17.52 12.72 -8.08
CA GLY A 352 -17.04 11.36 -8.20
C GLY A 352 -15.53 11.32 -7.99
N VAL A 353 -15.10 10.18 -7.45
CA VAL A 353 -13.71 9.94 -7.10
C VAL A 353 -13.20 8.87 -8.06
N ASP A 354 -12.12 9.15 -8.78
CA ASP A 354 -11.56 8.23 -9.77
C ASP A 354 -10.76 7.11 -9.10
N GLY A 355 -10.58 6.00 -9.81
CA GLY A 355 -9.71 4.89 -9.40
C GLY A 355 -10.44 3.62 -8.94
N ALA A 356 -9.63 2.66 -8.46
CA ALA A 356 -10.04 1.37 -7.94
C ALA A 356 -10.96 1.51 -6.72
N GLU A 357 -11.68 0.42 -6.40
CA GLU A 357 -12.50 0.35 -5.19
C GLU A 357 -11.63 0.63 -3.96
N PRO A 358 -11.99 1.60 -3.11
CA PRO A 358 -11.12 2.01 -2.02
C PRO A 358 -11.03 0.93 -0.96
N ASP A 359 -9.87 0.83 -0.30
CA ASP A 359 -9.74 0.11 0.96
C ASP A 359 -10.82 0.60 1.94
N ALA A 360 -11.61 -0.33 2.47
CA ALA A 360 -12.69 -0.04 3.40
C ALA A 360 -12.21 0.73 4.63
N GLU A 361 -10.96 0.51 5.06
CA GLU A 361 -10.36 1.26 6.16
C GLU A 361 -10.07 2.72 5.75
N ALA A 362 -9.53 2.96 4.55
CA ALA A 362 -9.33 4.32 4.03
C ALA A 362 -10.66 5.09 3.88
N ALA A 363 -11.70 4.42 3.37
CA ALA A 363 -13.05 4.99 3.29
C ALA A 363 -13.61 5.32 4.68
N THR A 364 -13.44 4.42 5.66
CA THR A 364 -13.86 4.64 7.06
C THR A 364 -13.14 5.84 7.65
N GLN A 365 -11.83 5.93 7.49
CA GLN A 365 -11.05 7.04 8.02
C GLN A 365 -11.39 8.37 7.34
N LEU A 366 -11.68 8.38 6.04
CA LEU A 366 -12.19 9.56 5.35
C LEU A 366 -13.49 10.05 6.01
N VAL A 367 -14.48 9.16 6.21
CA VAL A 367 -15.76 9.55 6.85
C VAL A 367 -15.54 10.03 8.29
N VAL A 368 -14.65 9.40 9.06
CA VAL A 368 -14.24 9.88 10.40
C VAL A 368 -13.75 11.32 10.34
N HIS A 369 -12.86 11.65 9.39
CA HIS A 369 -12.31 13.00 9.26
C HIS A 369 -13.36 14.01 8.81
N LEU A 370 -14.22 13.65 7.85
CA LEU A 370 -15.32 14.54 7.40
C LEU A 370 -16.30 14.84 8.54
N LEU A 371 -16.65 13.85 9.38
CA LEU A 371 -17.51 14.06 10.55
C LEU A 371 -16.89 15.02 11.56
N ARG A 372 -15.58 14.91 11.81
CA ARG A 372 -14.85 15.85 12.69
C ARG A 372 -14.81 17.26 12.11
N LEU A 373 -14.61 17.39 10.79
CA LEU A 373 -14.61 18.69 10.10
C LEU A 373 -16.00 19.35 10.10
N GLU A 374 -17.07 18.58 9.89
CA GLU A 374 -18.44 19.11 10.00
C GLU A 374 -18.76 19.56 11.42
N ALA A 375 -18.46 18.73 12.44
CA ALA A 375 -18.67 19.10 13.84
C ALA A 375 -17.95 20.41 14.19
N TRP A 376 -16.67 20.52 13.80
CA TRP A 376 -15.90 21.75 13.97
C TRP A 376 -16.51 22.94 13.22
N ARG A 377 -16.99 22.74 11.98
CA ARG A 377 -17.60 23.81 11.17
C ARG A 377 -18.89 24.33 11.81
N TYR A 378 -19.70 23.46 12.40
CA TYR A 378 -20.88 23.86 13.16
C TYR A 378 -20.48 24.69 14.38
N ASP A 379 -19.51 24.21 15.17
CA ASP A 379 -19.03 24.93 16.36
C ASP A 379 -18.40 26.29 16.01
N ALA A 380 -17.67 26.37 14.89
CA ALA A 380 -16.95 27.56 14.49
C ALA A 380 -17.81 28.60 13.76
N PHE A 381 -18.83 28.18 13.00
CA PHE A 381 -19.58 29.05 12.09
C PHE A 381 -21.11 28.97 12.23
N GLY A 382 -21.65 28.05 13.05
CA GLY A 382 -23.09 27.82 13.17
C GLY A 382 -23.75 27.30 11.89
N ILE A 383 -22.96 26.79 10.94
CA ILE A 383 -23.46 26.21 9.69
C ILE A 383 -23.93 24.79 10.00
N ASP A 384 -25.15 24.44 9.58
CA ASP A 384 -25.74 23.12 9.81
C ASP A 384 -24.84 22.00 9.23
N ALA A 385 -24.08 21.36 10.12
CA ALA A 385 -23.02 20.39 9.86
C ALA A 385 -23.49 19.15 9.09
N CYS A 386 -24.78 18.84 9.16
CA CYS A 386 -25.24 17.53 8.75
C CYS A 386 -25.76 17.50 7.31
N ALA A 387 -26.25 18.63 6.79
CA ALA A 387 -26.96 18.65 5.51
C ALA A 387 -26.06 18.26 4.32
N ASN A 388 -24.84 18.80 4.25
CA ASN A 388 -23.94 18.61 3.11
C ASN A 388 -23.38 17.19 3.05
N LEU A 389 -22.80 16.71 4.17
CA LEU A 389 -22.24 15.37 4.22
C LEU A 389 -23.32 14.29 4.11
N LEU A 390 -24.50 14.46 4.72
CA LEU A 390 -25.61 13.52 4.52
C LEU A 390 -26.12 13.50 3.08
N ALA A 391 -26.21 14.65 2.41
CA ALA A 391 -26.59 14.71 1.00
C ALA A 391 -25.60 13.93 0.13
N LEU A 392 -24.29 14.07 0.41
CA LEU A 392 -23.23 13.33 -0.28
C LEU A 392 -23.33 11.82 -0.01
N LEU A 393 -23.48 11.40 1.25
CA LEU A 393 -23.64 9.98 1.63
C LEU A 393 -24.90 9.34 1.02
N LYS A 394 -25.95 10.15 0.77
CA LYS A 394 -27.17 9.70 0.10
C LYS A 394 -27.03 9.60 -1.42
N SER A 395 -26.02 10.22 -2.02
CA SER A 395 -25.83 10.17 -3.47
C SER A 395 -25.50 8.75 -3.95
N LYS A 396 -26.13 8.33 -5.06
CA LYS A 396 -25.94 6.97 -5.59
C LYS A 396 -24.48 6.66 -5.96
N HIS A 397 -23.74 7.66 -6.46
CA HIS A 397 -22.35 7.51 -6.86
C HIS A 397 -21.42 7.21 -5.68
N LEU A 398 -21.53 7.99 -4.60
CA LEU A 398 -20.73 7.76 -3.39
C LEU A 398 -21.18 6.52 -2.63
N ARG A 399 -22.46 6.13 -2.72
CA ARG A 399 -22.97 4.92 -2.05
C ARG A 399 -22.29 3.64 -2.52
N ARG A 400 -22.00 3.53 -3.83
CA ARG A 400 -21.29 2.36 -4.39
C ARG A 400 -19.81 2.30 -4.01
N ARG A 401 -19.14 3.44 -3.81
CA ARG A 401 -17.68 3.49 -3.62
C ARG A 401 -17.24 3.72 -2.17
N LEU A 402 -17.98 4.52 -1.41
CA LEU A 402 -17.56 5.02 -0.10
C LEU A 402 -18.55 4.71 1.02
N CYS A 403 -19.82 4.45 0.69
CA CYS A 403 -20.89 4.37 1.69
C CYS A 403 -21.56 3.00 1.71
N THR A 404 -20.76 1.93 1.84
CA THR A 404 -21.31 0.73 2.45
C THR A 404 -21.74 1.10 3.87
N LEU A 405 -22.89 0.58 4.30
CA LEU A 405 -23.46 0.92 5.60
C LEU A 405 -22.47 0.65 6.75
N ASP A 406 -21.62 -0.37 6.58
CA ASP A 406 -20.52 -0.74 7.48
C ASP A 406 -19.46 0.37 7.65
N VAL A 407 -19.08 1.06 6.57
CA VAL A 407 -18.09 2.16 6.63
C VAL A 407 -18.62 3.33 7.46
N VAL A 408 -19.85 3.77 7.19
CA VAL A 408 -20.48 4.88 7.93
C VAL A 408 -20.71 4.50 9.39
N ALA A 409 -21.17 3.28 9.63
CA ALA A 409 -21.32 2.68 10.95
C ALA A 409 -20.02 2.74 11.78
N LYS A 410 -18.93 2.18 11.23
CA LYS A 410 -17.61 2.20 11.87
C LYS A 410 -17.11 3.61 12.12
N ALA A 411 -17.34 4.53 11.17
CA ALA A 411 -16.91 5.91 11.31
C ALA A 411 -17.64 6.63 12.45
N VAL A 412 -18.97 6.57 12.49
CA VAL A 412 -19.80 7.15 13.57
C VAL A 412 -19.38 6.59 14.93
N TRP A 413 -19.14 5.27 15.01
CA TRP A 413 -18.66 4.64 16.22
C TRP A 413 -17.30 5.21 16.67
N ARG A 414 -16.34 5.39 15.76
CA ARG A 414 -14.99 5.89 16.07
C ARG A 414 -14.98 7.33 16.56
N VAL A 415 -15.89 8.18 16.10
CA VAL A 415 -15.92 9.61 16.49
C VAL A 415 -16.80 9.91 17.71
N ARG A 416 -17.51 8.92 18.26
CA ARG A 416 -18.50 9.13 19.33
C ARG A 416 -17.96 9.77 20.61
N THR A 417 -16.66 9.64 20.86
CA THR A 417 -15.97 10.26 22.01
C THR A 417 -15.51 11.68 21.72
N ASP A 418 -15.34 12.03 20.45
CA ASP A 418 -14.71 13.27 20.02
C ASP A 418 -15.73 14.29 19.49
N VAL A 419 -16.91 13.80 19.07
CA VAL A 419 -17.99 14.60 18.49
C VAL A 419 -19.23 14.51 19.37
N SER A 420 -19.83 15.66 19.66
CA SER A 420 -21.05 15.76 20.47
C SER A 420 -22.16 14.85 19.92
N PRO A 421 -22.92 14.14 20.79
CA PRO A 421 -24.06 13.31 20.37
C PRO A 421 -25.08 14.06 19.51
N THR A 422 -25.26 15.37 19.74
CA THR A 422 -26.18 16.21 18.95
C THR A 422 -25.75 16.29 17.49
N HIS A 423 -24.45 16.38 17.21
CA HIS A 423 -23.91 16.42 15.85
C HIS A 423 -23.94 15.04 15.17
N LEU A 424 -23.83 13.96 15.94
CA LEU A 424 -23.90 12.60 15.40
C LEU A 424 -25.33 12.10 15.17
N ALA A 425 -26.33 12.66 15.84
CA ALA A 425 -27.72 12.19 15.78
C ALA A 425 -28.27 12.06 14.34
N PRO A 426 -28.05 13.00 13.40
CA PRO A 426 -28.54 12.86 12.03
C PRO A 426 -27.87 11.72 11.25
N PHE A 427 -26.58 11.46 11.49
CA PHE A 427 -25.85 10.33 10.89
C PHE A 427 -26.28 9.00 11.49
N VAL A 428 -26.46 8.94 12.81
CA VAL A 428 -27.01 7.77 13.50
C VAL A 428 -28.41 7.45 12.95
N ALA A 429 -29.29 8.44 12.81
CA ALA A 429 -30.62 8.24 12.24
C ALA A 429 -30.56 7.76 10.78
N HIS A 430 -29.64 8.30 9.97
CA HIS A 430 -29.44 7.84 8.60
C HIS A 430 -28.97 6.39 8.53
N VAL A 431 -27.98 6.02 9.34
CA VAL A 431 -27.47 4.65 9.47
C VAL A 431 -28.60 3.71 9.94
N GLN A 432 -29.39 4.09 10.95
CA GLN A 432 -30.53 3.31 11.43
C GLN A 432 -31.57 3.06 10.33
N SER A 433 -32.02 4.13 9.66
CA SER A 433 -33.05 4.02 8.62
C SER A 433 -32.60 3.18 7.43
N SER A 434 -31.32 3.30 7.05
CA SER A 434 -30.77 2.60 5.88
C SER A 434 -30.42 1.15 6.18
N LEU A 435 -29.92 0.86 7.39
CA LEU A 435 -29.75 -0.51 7.88
C LEU A 435 -31.08 -1.23 8.01
N TRP A 436 -32.10 -0.55 8.52
CA TRP A 436 -33.44 -1.14 8.62
C TRP A 436 -34.00 -1.48 7.23
N ALA A 437 -33.89 -0.56 6.27
CA ALA A 437 -34.30 -0.82 4.90
C ALA A 437 -33.53 -1.99 4.28
N ALA A 438 -32.21 -2.10 4.50
CA ALA A 438 -31.36 -3.17 3.97
C ALA A 438 -31.64 -4.54 4.61
N VAL A 439 -31.88 -4.59 5.93
CA VAL A 439 -32.28 -5.81 6.64
C VAL A 439 -33.66 -6.28 6.18
N CYS A 440 -34.57 -5.35 5.86
CA CYS A 440 -35.90 -5.69 5.36
C CYS A 440 -35.93 -6.05 3.86
N SER A 441 -34.89 -5.76 3.07
CA SER A 441 -34.92 -5.89 1.60
C SER A 441 -34.29 -7.18 1.05
N ASP A 442 -34.10 -8.21 1.89
CA ASP A 442 -33.65 -9.58 1.59
C ASP A 442 -32.33 -9.81 0.80
N HIS A 443 -31.81 -8.86 0.02
CA HIS A 443 -30.69 -9.09 -0.90
C HIS A 443 -29.29 -8.76 -0.35
N ASP A 444 -29.15 -8.03 0.77
CA ASP A 444 -27.84 -7.64 1.35
C ASP A 444 -27.83 -7.67 2.90
N GLY A 445 -28.70 -8.49 3.51
CA GLY A 445 -28.98 -8.47 4.95
C GLY A 445 -27.78 -8.78 5.87
N TYR A 446 -26.74 -9.43 5.36
CA TYR A 446 -25.57 -9.85 6.14
C TYR A 446 -24.66 -8.67 6.55
N GLY A 447 -24.24 -7.83 5.59
CA GLY A 447 -23.41 -6.66 5.87
C GLY A 447 -24.13 -5.62 6.72
N ALA A 448 -25.45 -5.47 6.50
CA ALA A 448 -26.30 -4.61 7.31
C ALA A 448 -26.40 -5.12 8.76
N SER A 449 -26.57 -6.43 8.98
CA SER A 449 -26.66 -6.99 10.34
C SER A 449 -25.35 -6.83 11.12
N LEU A 450 -24.20 -7.05 10.49
CA LEU A 450 -22.87 -6.80 11.08
C LEU A 450 -22.67 -5.33 11.47
N ALA A 451 -23.07 -4.40 10.62
CA ALA A 451 -23.03 -2.97 10.90
C ALA A 451 -23.99 -2.56 12.03
N VAL A 452 -25.17 -3.19 12.14
CA VAL A 452 -26.09 -3.01 13.28
C VAL A 452 -25.42 -3.44 14.59
N LEU A 453 -24.75 -4.60 14.61
CA LEU A 453 -24.03 -5.08 15.79
C LEU A 453 -22.92 -4.10 16.20
N GLN A 454 -22.16 -3.57 15.24
CA GLN A 454 -21.04 -2.66 15.53
C GLN A 454 -21.46 -1.27 16.04
N VAL A 455 -22.63 -0.75 15.62
CA VAL A 455 -23.10 0.60 15.99
C VAL A 455 -24.03 0.58 17.19
N PHE A 456 -24.86 -0.45 17.35
CA PHE A 456 -26.03 -0.42 18.24
C PHE A 456 -25.95 -1.37 19.44
N GLY A 457 -24.78 -1.44 20.08
CA GLY A 457 -24.63 -2.10 21.39
C GLY A 457 -25.51 -1.54 22.52
N ALA A 458 -26.30 -0.50 22.27
CA ALA A 458 -27.24 0.10 23.23
C ALA A 458 -28.64 -0.56 23.25
N SER A 459 -29.01 -1.42 22.28
CA SER A 459 -30.33 -2.06 22.27
C SER A 459 -30.23 -3.58 22.15
N THR A 460 -30.41 -4.25 23.29
CA THR A 460 -30.47 -5.72 23.40
C THR A 460 -31.51 -6.35 22.48
N LYS A 461 -32.61 -5.65 22.18
CA LYS A 461 -33.65 -6.10 21.25
C LYS A 461 -33.21 -6.07 19.79
N LEU A 462 -32.44 -5.06 19.39
CA LEU A 462 -31.88 -4.96 18.03
C LEU A 462 -30.74 -5.96 17.83
N LEU A 463 -29.90 -6.13 18.85
CA LEU A 463 -28.82 -7.13 18.85
C LEU A 463 -29.37 -8.55 18.64
N LYS A 464 -30.39 -8.96 19.42
CA LYS A 464 -31.00 -10.29 19.30
C LYS A 464 -31.54 -10.57 17.89
N LYS A 465 -32.19 -9.60 17.26
CA LYS A 465 -32.72 -9.74 15.90
C LYS A 465 -31.63 -9.79 14.83
N ALA A 466 -30.59 -8.97 14.95
CA ALA A 466 -29.46 -8.98 14.02
C ALA A 466 -28.66 -10.30 14.12
N VAL A 467 -28.41 -10.80 15.33
CA VAL A 467 -27.76 -12.11 15.55
C VAL A 467 -28.61 -13.24 14.96
N ALA A 468 -29.92 -13.27 15.25
CA ALA A 468 -30.81 -14.29 14.69
C ALA A 468 -30.80 -14.30 13.15
N HIS A 469 -30.82 -13.13 12.51
CA HIS A 469 -30.81 -13.01 11.06
C HIS A 469 -29.47 -13.43 10.42
N VAL A 470 -28.33 -13.13 11.07
CA VAL A 470 -26.99 -13.57 10.59
C VAL A 470 -26.87 -15.09 10.67
N LEU A 471 -27.36 -15.71 11.74
CA LEU A 471 -27.27 -17.16 11.95
C LEU A 471 -28.17 -17.97 11.03
N ASP A 472 -29.30 -17.39 10.62
CA ASP A 472 -30.26 -18.00 9.70
C ASP A 472 -29.74 -18.07 8.26
N ARG A 473 -28.76 -17.22 7.89
CA ARG A 473 -28.30 -17.04 6.50
C ARG A 473 -26.83 -17.31 6.21
N SER A 474 -25.98 -17.52 7.22
CA SER A 474 -24.52 -17.68 7.04
C SER A 474 -23.97 -18.91 7.74
N SER A 475 -22.72 -19.29 7.42
CA SER A 475 -22.04 -20.36 8.16
C SER A 475 -21.75 -19.89 9.59
N LEU A 476 -21.81 -20.83 10.53
CA LEU A 476 -21.60 -20.61 11.97
C LEU A 476 -20.27 -19.88 12.26
N GLU A 477 -19.23 -20.14 11.48
CA GLU A 477 -17.91 -19.51 11.59
C GLU A 477 -17.97 -17.98 11.44
N PHE A 478 -18.78 -17.48 10.51
CA PHE A 478 -18.92 -16.05 10.24
C PHE A 478 -19.74 -15.32 11.31
N GLY A 479 -20.85 -15.94 11.74
CA GLY A 479 -21.64 -15.44 12.87
C GLY A 479 -20.81 -15.34 14.16
N MET A 480 -19.96 -16.33 14.40
CA MET A 480 -19.02 -16.35 15.53
C MET A 480 -17.91 -15.31 15.40
N ALA A 481 -17.35 -15.08 14.21
CA ALA A 481 -16.36 -14.03 13.99
C ALA A 481 -16.94 -12.61 14.19
N ALA A 482 -18.18 -12.38 13.74
CA ALA A 482 -18.91 -11.13 13.95
C ALA A 482 -19.17 -10.87 15.44
N LEU A 483 -19.63 -11.90 16.16
CA LEU A 483 -19.82 -11.84 17.61
C LEU A 483 -18.50 -11.64 18.35
N HIS A 484 -17.43 -12.33 17.97
CA HIS A 484 -16.11 -12.15 18.57
C HIS A 484 -15.57 -10.72 18.40
N SER A 485 -15.73 -10.14 17.20
CA SER A 485 -15.37 -8.73 16.94
C SER A 485 -16.19 -7.76 17.80
N TYR A 486 -17.44 -8.09 18.11
CA TYR A 486 -18.30 -7.29 18.99
C TYR A 486 -17.94 -7.46 20.47
N THR A 487 -17.79 -8.70 20.95
CA THR A 487 -17.54 -9.03 22.36
C THR A 487 -16.12 -8.68 22.82
N SER A 488 -15.14 -8.69 21.92
CA SER A 488 -13.77 -8.19 22.20
C SER A 488 -13.69 -6.67 22.37
N ARG A 489 -14.76 -5.92 22.05
CA ARG A 489 -14.79 -4.45 22.02
C ARG A 489 -15.80 -3.82 22.98
N VAL A 490 -16.62 -4.62 23.66
CA VAL A 490 -17.66 -4.19 24.60
C VAL A 490 -17.51 -4.97 25.90
N ASP A 491 -17.30 -4.26 27.00
CA ASP A 491 -17.05 -4.81 28.33
C ASP A 491 -18.36 -5.22 29.04
N VAL A 492 -19.15 -6.11 28.43
CA VAL A 492 -20.45 -6.54 28.97
C VAL A 492 -20.62 -8.07 28.88
N PRO A 493 -20.28 -8.81 29.97
CA PRO A 493 -20.36 -10.27 30.05
C PRO A 493 -21.74 -10.88 29.78
N THR A 494 -22.82 -10.17 30.14
CA THR A 494 -24.21 -10.64 29.99
C THR A 494 -24.68 -10.69 28.53
N VAL A 495 -24.14 -9.84 27.67
CA VAL A 495 -24.48 -9.82 26.24
C VAL A 495 -23.81 -10.99 25.51
N VAL A 496 -22.59 -11.35 25.92
CA VAL A 496 -21.84 -12.50 25.38
C VAL A 496 -22.55 -13.82 25.68
N SER A 497 -22.96 -14.05 26.94
CA SER A 497 -23.73 -15.25 27.33
C SER A 497 -25.04 -15.33 26.56
N THR A 498 -25.82 -14.25 26.53
CA THR A 498 -27.13 -14.26 25.86
C THR A 498 -27.02 -14.50 24.34
N SER A 499 -25.93 -14.04 23.70
CA SER A 499 -25.69 -14.27 22.27
C SER A 499 -25.16 -15.67 21.97
N ILE A 500 -24.34 -16.26 22.85
CA ILE A 500 -23.88 -17.65 22.75
C ILE A 500 -25.05 -18.62 22.99
N ASP A 501 -25.88 -18.36 24.00
CA ASP A 501 -27.07 -19.16 24.32
C ASP A 501 -28.07 -19.15 23.16
N ALA A 502 -28.30 -17.97 22.55
CA ALA A 502 -29.14 -17.85 21.35
C ALA A 502 -28.55 -18.55 20.11
N LEU A 503 -27.22 -18.64 20.00
CA LEU A 503 -26.48 -19.35 18.95
C LEU A 503 -26.64 -20.86 19.05
N VAL A 504 -26.56 -21.37 20.29
CA VAL A 504 -26.72 -22.78 20.61
C VAL A 504 -28.18 -23.20 20.42
N ASP A 505 -29.13 -22.40 20.89
CA ASP A 505 -30.57 -22.67 20.78
C ASP A 505 -31.08 -22.65 19.33
N ALA A 506 -30.62 -21.69 18.51
CA ALA A 506 -31.08 -21.54 17.11
C ALA A 506 -30.59 -22.68 16.18
N ARG A 507 -29.41 -23.26 16.45
CA ARG A 507 -28.88 -24.38 15.65
C ARG A 507 -29.42 -25.73 16.10
N TRP A 508 -29.59 -25.92 17.41
CA TRP A 508 -30.14 -27.15 17.97
C TRP A 508 -31.56 -27.43 17.44
N SER A 509 -32.35 -26.37 17.28
CA SER A 509 -33.70 -26.44 16.72
C SER A 509 -33.75 -26.67 15.20
N SER A 510 -32.66 -26.46 14.47
CA SER A 510 -32.59 -26.68 13.00
C SER A 510 -32.00 -28.05 12.60
N THR A 511 -31.26 -28.74 13.47
CA THR A 511 -30.61 -30.02 13.16
C THR A 511 -31.33 -31.26 13.70
N SER A 512 -32.44 -31.12 14.43
CA SER A 512 -33.17 -32.27 14.98
C SER A 512 -34.06 -32.99 13.96
N SER A 513 -34.07 -32.60 12.68
CA SER A 513 -34.95 -33.19 11.66
C SER A 513 -34.30 -34.22 10.72
N ASP A 514 -32.98 -34.21 10.50
CA ASP A 514 -32.37 -35.06 9.46
C ASP A 514 -31.23 -35.96 10.00
N GLY A 515 -31.59 -37.17 10.40
CA GLY A 515 -30.68 -38.20 10.88
C GLY A 515 -30.07 -39.05 9.75
N VAL A 516 -28.96 -38.61 9.16
CA VAL A 516 -28.17 -39.45 8.23
C VAL A 516 -26.69 -39.49 8.65
N ALA A 517 -26.20 -40.69 8.93
CA ALA A 517 -24.79 -40.96 9.25
C ALA A 517 -23.93 -40.97 7.97
N CYS A 518 -22.83 -40.22 7.96
CA CYS A 518 -21.94 -40.06 6.81
C CYS A 518 -20.61 -40.81 7.02
N THR A 519 -20.22 -41.67 6.08
CA THR A 519 -18.95 -42.41 6.05
C THR A 519 -17.84 -41.56 5.41
N THR A 520 -16.63 -41.63 5.95
CA THR A 520 -15.49 -40.75 5.63
C THR A 520 -14.74 -41.16 4.36
N SER A 521 -14.72 -40.27 3.35
CA SER A 521 -13.82 -40.27 2.19
C SER A 521 -12.90 -39.03 2.25
N SER A 522 -11.66 -39.15 1.75
CA SER A 522 -10.54 -38.20 1.89
C SER A 522 -10.66 -36.88 1.09
N THR A 523 -11.80 -36.59 0.46
CA THR A 523 -11.99 -35.43 -0.42
C THR A 523 -12.89 -34.31 0.14
N LEU A 524 -13.15 -34.30 1.45
CA LEU A 524 -14.03 -33.29 2.05
C LEU A 524 -13.43 -31.86 2.03
N PRO A 525 -14.23 -30.82 1.68
CA PRO A 525 -13.84 -29.41 1.79
C PRO A 525 -13.43 -29.02 3.22
N PHE A 526 -12.61 -27.97 3.36
CA PHE A 526 -12.09 -27.47 4.65
C PHE A 526 -13.18 -27.33 5.74
N ALA A 527 -14.36 -26.81 5.39
CA ALA A 527 -15.50 -26.67 6.30
C ALA A 527 -16.09 -28.02 6.78
N ALA A 528 -16.03 -29.06 5.97
CA ALA A 528 -16.50 -30.40 6.35
C ALA A 528 -15.46 -31.15 7.21
N ARG A 529 -14.16 -30.94 6.98
CA ARG A 529 -13.10 -31.40 7.89
C ARG A 529 -13.20 -30.71 9.25
N HIS A 530 -13.50 -29.42 9.26
CA HIS A 530 -13.72 -28.62 10.46
C HIS A 530 -14.93 -29.14 11.27
N ASN A 531 -16.08 -29.36 10.63
CA ASN A 531 -17.27 -29.91 11.28
C ASN A 531 -17.07 -31.35 11.79
N TYR A 532 -16.33 -32.18 11.04
CA TYR A 532 -15.95 -33.52 11.48
C TYR A 532 -15.04 -33.47 12.72
N LEU A 533 -14.07 -32.55 12.76
CA LEU A 533 -13.16 -32.34 13.89
C LEU A 533 -13.86 -31.83 15.15
N LEU A 534 -14.80 -30.89 15.01
CA LEU A 534 -15.66 -30.44 16.11
C LEU A 534 -16.57 -31.57 16.63
N HIS A 535 -17.12 -32.39 15.73
CA HIS A 535 -17.85 -33.61 16.07
C HIS A 535 -16.97 -34.65 16.80
N SER A 536 -15.68 -34.79 16.42
CA SER A 536 -14.70 -35.66 17.09
C SER A 536 -14.26 -35.11 18.45
N LEU A 537 -14.11 -33.80 18.60
CA LEU A 537 -13.82 -33.13 19.88
C LEU A 537 -14.98 -33.27 20.88
N GLY A 538 -16.23 -33.28 20.38
CA GLY A 538 -17.42 -33.54 21.19
C GLY A 538 -17.59 -34.99 21.67
N LYS A 539 -16.97 -35.97 20.99
CA LYS A 539 -17.07 -37.41 21.30
C LYS A 539 -15.87 -38.00 22.06
N GLY A 540 -14.89 -37.17 22.44
CA GLY A 540 -13.67 -37.63 23.10
C GLY A 540 -12.66 -38.21 22.11
N LEU A 541 -11.55 -37.50 21.92
CA LEU A 541 -10.41 -37.94 21.12
C LEU A 541 -9.82 -39.24 21.70
N SER A 542 -10.11 -40.38 21.09
CA SER A 542 -9.44 -41.64 21.46
C SER A 542 -8.87 -42.45 20.31
N VAL A 543 -9.16 -42.17 19.02
CA VAL A 543 -8.77 -43.14 17.97
C VAL A 543 -8.10 -42.58 16.70
N PRO A 544 -8.45 -41.40 16.10
CA PRO A 544 -7.79 -41.03 14.83
C PRO A 544 -6.46 -40.28 14.97
N ALA A 545 -6.24 -39.57 16.08
CA ALA A 545 -5.09 -38.66 16.23
C ALA A 545 -3.76 -39.39 16.52
N SER A 546 -3.79 -40.60 17.10
CA SER A 546 -2.57 -41.37 17.39
C SER A 546 -1.87 -41.87 16.12
N ASN A 547 -2.64 -42.12 15.05
CA ASN A 547 -2.15 -42.73 13.82
C ASN A 547 -1.83 -41.71 12.70
N ALA A 548 -2.10 -40.42 12.93
CA ALA A 548 -1.70 -39.38 11.99
C ALA A 548 -0.15 -39.27 11.95
N SER A 549 0.41 -39.00 10.77
CA SER A 549 1.83 -38.70 10.65
C SER A 549 2.17 -37.45 11.45
N ASP A 550 3.42 -37.34 11.93
CA ASP A 550 3.83 -36.19 12.73
C ASP A 550 3.72 -34.88 11.93
N ALA A 551 3.96 -34.93 10.61
CA ALA A 551 3.67 -33.83 9.69
C ALA A 551 2.18 -33.40 9.69
N ALA A 552 1.23 -34.35 9.73
CA ALA A 552 -0.20 -34.03 9.78
C ALA A 552 -0.64 -33.49 11.15
N LYS A 553 -0.06 -34.02 12.24
CA LYS A 553 -0.26 -33.49 13.60
C LYS A 553 0.30 -32.07 13.72
N ARG A 554 1.45 -31.80 13.10
CA ARG A 554 2.07 -30.48 13.02
C ARG A 554 1.22 -29.52 12.21
N ALA A 555 0.80 -29.88 11.00
CA ALA A 555 -0.08 -29.05 10.18
C ALA A 555 -1.39 -28.72 10.94
N PHE A 556 -1.97 -29.70 11.64
CA PHE A 556 -3.13 -29.49 12.50
C PHE A 556 -2.89 -28.48 13.63
N ALA A 557 -1.76 -28.58 14.34
CA ALA A 557 -1.41 -27.63 15.39
C ALA A 557 -1.17 -26.21 14.84
N MET A 558 -0.47 -26.10 13.70
CA MET A 558 -0.13 -24.85 13.02
C MET A 558 -1.37 -24.14 12.44
N GLU A 559 -2.21 -24.87 11.72
CA GLU A 559 -3.32 -24.30 10.94
C GLU A 559 -4.59 -24.12 11.75
N LEU A 560 -4.83 -24.96 12.77
CA LEU A 560 -6.09 -24.93 13.52
C LEU A 560 -5.91 -24.42 14.94
N ILE A 561 -4.98 -25.00 15.72
CA ILE A 561 -4.88 -24.70 17.15
C ILE A 561 -4.28 -23.31 17.40
N ALA A 562 -3.23 -22.93 16.67
CA ALA A 562 -2.55 -21.65 16.88
C ALA A 562 -3.47 -20.43 16.63
N PRO A 563 -4.26 -20.37 15.53
CA PRO A 563 -5.24 -19.30 15.33
C PRO A 563 -6.38 -19.34 16.35
N TRP A 564 -6.82 -20.55 16.74
CA TRP A 564 -7.90 -20.72 17.72
C TRP A 564 -7.50 -20.31 19.12
N HIS A 565 -6.24 -20.45 19.50
CA HIS A 565 -5.76 -20.14 20.84
C HIS A 565 -6.15 -18.72 21.30
N ALA A 566 -5.85 -17.71 20.50
CA ALA A 566 -6.13 -16.31 20.84
C ALA A 566 -7.64 -16.09 21.10
N MET A 567 -8.49 -16.83 20.39
CA MET A 567 -9.94 -16.81 20.57
C MET A 567 -10.36 -17.61 21.82
N VAL A 568 -9.84 -18.82 22.01
CA VAL A 568 -10.21 -19.76 23.08
C VAL A 568 -9.77 -19.25 24.45
N ALA A 569 -8.55 -18.71 24.58
CA ALA A 569 -8.02 -18.24 25.86
C ALA A 569 -8.77 -17.01 26.40
N ALA A 570 -9.26 -16.14 25.51
CA ALA A 570 -9.92 -14.89 25.90
C ALA A 570 -11.44 -15.04 26.12
N THR A 571 -12.11 -16.03 25.53
CA THR A 571 -13.58 -16.01 25.42
C THR A 571 -14.32 -17.32 25.73
N MET A 572 -13.64 -18.47 25.86
CA MET A 572 -14.35 -19.73 26.11
C MET A 572 -14.73 -19.94 27.58
N PRO A 573 -15.95 -20.45 27.87
CA PRO A 573 -16.32 -20.93 29.19
C PRO A 573 -15.40 -22.07 29.68
N ALA A 574 -15.12 -22.12 30.98
CA ALA A 574 -14.23 -23.12 31.60
C ALA A 574 -14.58 -24.57 31.23
N ALA A 575 -15.86 -24.90 31.07
CA ALA A 575 -16.33 -26.23 30.67
C ALA A 575 -15.87 -26.64 29.26
N ALA A 576 -15.80 -25.70 28.31
CA ALA A 576 -15.30 -25.97 26.96
C ALA A 576 -13.77 -26.14 26.98
N ARG A 577 -13.06 -25.33 27.77
CA ARG A 577 -11.61 -25.44 27.98
C ARG A 577 -11.22 -26.82 28.53
N MET A 578 -11.96 -27.33 29.51
CA MET A 578 -11.72 -28.65 30.10
C MET A 578 -11.90 -29.81 29.10
N ARG A 579 -12.81 -29.70 28.14
CA ARG A 579 -13.02 -30.73 27.10
C ARG A 579 -11.91 -30.75 26.04
N LEU A 580 -11.30 -29.59 25.75
CA LEU A 580 -10.22 -29.48 24.77
C LEU A 580 -8.85 -29.84 25.33
N ARG A 581 -8.69 -29.86 26.67
CA ARG A 581 -7.41 -30.13 27.36
C ARG A 581 -6.65 -31.37 26.84
N PRO A 582 -7.27 -32.57 26.69
CA PRO A 582 -6.53 -33.75 26.21
C PRO A 582 -6.00 -33.61 24.78
N ALA A 583 -6.75 -32.92 23.91
CA ALA A 583 -6.33 -32.64 22.52
C ALA A 583 -5.07 -31.78 22.48
N LEU A 584 -5.07 -30.75 23.33
CA LEU A 584 -4.01 -29.75 23.41
C LEU A 584 -2.74 -30.34 24.02
N GLU A 585 -2.84 -31.21 25.03
CA GLU A 585 -1.70 -31.94 25.61
C GLU A 585 -1.05 -32.92 24.60
N VAL A 586 -1.84 -33.61 23.78
CA VAL A 586 -1.32 -34.48 22.70
C VAL A 586 -0.63 -33.66 21.61
N ALA A 587 -1.22 -32.54 21.20
CA ALA A 587 -0.59 -31.63 20.24
C ALA A 587 0.73 -31.05 20.79
N TRP A 588 0.73 -30.63 22.06
CA TRP A 588 1.89 -30.10 22.77
C TRP A 588 3.06 -31.09 22.83
N THR A 589 2.79 -32.31 23.28
CA THR A 589 3.82 -33.36 23.40
C THR A 589 4.39 -33.77 22.04
N THR A 590 3.61 -33.62 20.97
CA THR A 590 4.05 -33.88 19.60
C THR A 590 4.92 -32.74 19.07
N VAL A 591 4.46 -31.49 19.21
CA VAL A 591 5.16 -30.29 18.73
C VAL A 591 6.49 -30.06 19.48
N LEU A 592 6.56 -30.36 20.77
CA LEU A 592 7.81 -30.20 21.55
C LEU A 592 8.85 -31.30 21.32
N ARG A 593 8.44 -32.48 20.81
CA ARG A 593 9.35 -33.62 20.61
C ARG A 593 10.14 -33.51 19.32
N GLU A 594 9.59 -32.85 18.32
CA GLU A 594 10.34 -32.47 17.13
C GLU A 594 11.16 -31.23 17.47
N ALA A 595 12.48 -31.34 17.29
CA ALA A 595 13.47 -30.42 17.83
C ALA A 595 13.10 -28.95 17.61
N THR A 596 13.22 -28.14 18.68
CA THR A 596 13.46 -26.70 18.56
C THR A 596 14.41 -26.49 17.39
N PRO A 597 14.05 -25.66 16.38
CA PRO A 597 14.83 -25.54 15.17
C PRO A 597 16.25 -25.18 15.62
N THR A 598 17.22 -26.01 15.23
CA THR A 598 18.64 -25.73 15.48
C THR A 598 18.87 -24.29 15.08
N MET A 599 19.30 -23.45 16.04
CA MET A 599 19.56 -22.03 15.78
C MET A 599 20.36 -21.90 14.49
N HIS A 600 19.67 -21.52 13.41
CA HIS A 600 20.32 -21.30 12.14
C HIS A 600 21.14 -20.02 12.30
N LEU A 601 22.46 -20.12 12.21
CA LEU A 601 23.27 -18.94 12.03
C LEU A 601 23.00 -18.43 10.62
N TRP A 602 22.16 -17.40 10.51
CA TRP A 602 21.85 -16.78 9.24
C TRP A 602 23.07 -16.00 8.75
N GLN A 603 23.41 -16.14 7.47
CA GLN A 603 24.54 -15.39 6.91
C GLN A 603 24.33 -13.87 7.07
N PRO A 604 25.32 -13.13 7.58
CA PRO A 604 25.26 -11.68 7.63
C PRO A 604 25.11 -11.09 6.23
N LEU A 605 24.15 -10.18 6.09
CA LEU A 605 23.93 -9.41 4.87
C LEU A 605 24.33 -7.96 5.10
N HIS A 606 25.33 -7.51 4.35
CA HIS A 606 25.75 -6.11 4.37
C HIS A 606 25.02 -5.33 3.29
N LEU A 607 23.78 -4.91 3.57
CA LEU A 607 23.08 -3.95 2.72
C LEU A 607 23.27 -2.54 3.24
N ALA A 608 23.90 -1.69 2.43
CA ALA A 608 23.92 -0.25 2.64
C ALA A 608 22.55 0.33 2.28
N LEU A 609 21.73 0.62 3.30
CA LEU A 609 20.47 1.30 3.10
C LEU A 609 20.70 2.78 2.78
N PRO A 610 19.86 3.37 1.91
CA PRO A 610 20.02 4.74 1.41
C PRO A 610 19.87 5.83 2.49
N CYS A 611 19.38 5.47 3.69
CA CYS A 611 19.09 6.40 4.77
C CYS A 611 19.66 5.87 6.10
N HIS A 612 19.97 6.78 7.04
CA HIS A 612 20.43 6.43 8.39
C HIS A 612 19.36 6.68 9.47
N CYS A 613 18.08 6.76 9.08
CA CYS A 613 17.00 6.91 10.06
C CYS A 613 16.93 5.68 10.98
N ALA A 614 16.25 5.81 12.12
CA ALA A 614 16.13 4.73 13.10
C ALA A 614 15.63 3.40 12.49
N GLN A 615 14.71 3.44 11.54
CA GLN A 615 14.20 2.23 10.88
C GLN A 615 15.20 1.64 9.88
N CYS A 616 15.80 2.45 9.00
CA CYS A 616 16.87 1.97 8.13
C CYS A 616 17.99 1.33 8.97
N ARG A 617 18.40 1.96 10.08
CA ARG A 617 19.40 1.40 10.99
C ARG A 617 18.97 0.07 11.62
N LYS A 618 17.71 -0.05 12.06
CA LYS A 618 17.15 -1.31 12.58
C LYS A 618 17.22 -2.42 11.54
N VAL A 619 16.86 -2.14 10.29
CA VAL A 619 16.94 -3.11 9.20
C VAL A 619 18.39 -3.47 8.90
N THR A 620 19.31 -2.50 8.81
CA THR A 620 20.75 -2.79 8.62
C THR A 620 21.32 -3.66 9.73
N VAL A 621 20.98 -3.38 11.00
CA VAL A 621 21.40 -4.21 12.14
C VAL A 621 20.84 -5.62 12.02
N PHE A 622 19.55 -5.76 11.72
CA PHE A 622 18.92 -7.07 11.49
C PHE A 622 19.61 -7.85 10.37
N LEU A 623 19.90 -7.21 9.24
CA LEU A 623 20.57 -7.86 8.11
C LEU A 623 21.96 -8.37 8.50
N ALA A 624 22.71 -7.64 9.32
CA ALA A 624 24.03 -8.04 9.82
C ALA A 624 23.99 -9.08 10.96
N GLU A 625 22.86 -9.26 11.65
CA GLU A 625 22.75 -10.10 12.86
C GLU A 625 22.53 -11.59 12.53
N GLU A 626 23.45 -12.47 12.93
CA GLU A 626 23.38 -13.91 12.61
C GLU A 626 22.31 -14.68 13.40
N THR A 627 21.85 -14.14 14.52
CA THR A 627 20.95 -14.81 15.46
C THR A 627 19.48 -14.50 15.24
N ARG A 628 19.16 -13.64 14.27
CA ARG A 628 17.81 -13.14 14.06
C ARG A 628 17.30 -13.44 12.65
N GLY A 629 16.32 -14.34 12.57
CA GLY A 629 15.72 -14.78 11.31
C GLY A 629 14.65 -13.85 10.75
N PHE A 630 14.01 -13.02 11.58
CA PHE A 630 12.97 -12.08 11.13
C PHE A 630 12.96 -10.73 11.87
N LEU A 631 12.41 -9.71 11.22
CA LEU A 631 12.22 -8.36 11.76
C LEU A 631 10.84 -7.81 11.40
N TYR A 632 10.16 -7.25 12.39
CA TYR A 632 8.95 -6.46 12.20
C TYR A 632 9.28 -5.00 11.96
N VAL A 633 8.72 -4.42 10.90
CA VAL A 633 8.78 -2.99 10.61
C VAL A 633 7.36 -2.46 10.51
N ALA A 634 6.95 -1.60 11.44
CA ALA A 634 5.65 -0.95 11.37
C ALA A 634 5.59 -0.04 10.14
N GLU A 635 4.59 -0.20 9.26
CA GLU A 635 4.46 0.56 8.01
C GLU A 635 4.34 2.05 8.28
N LYS A 636 3.58 2.43 9.32
CA LYS A 636 3.44 3.84 9.75
C LYS A 636 4.76 4.50 10.15
N ALA A 637 5.74 3.70 10.57
CA ALA A 637 7.06 4.19 10.96
C ALA A 637 8.08 4.07 9.83
N MET A 638 7.73 3.41 8.72
CA MET A 638 8.63 3.14 7.61
C MET A 638 8.89 4.43 6.84
N CYS A 639 10.16 4.84 6.75
CA CYS A 639 10.51 5.97 5.91
C CYS A 639 10.34 5.61 4.42
N LEU A 640 10.09 6.63 3.58
CA LEU A 640 9.93 6.48 2.13
C LEU A 640 11.09 5.71 1.48
N HIS A 641 12.31 5.95 1.95
CA HIS A 641 13.51 5.28 1.44
C HIS A 641 13.52 3.78 1.71
N LEU A 642 13.14 3.36 2.92
CA LEU A 642 13.04 1.94 3.25
C LEU A 642 11.89 1.29 2.47
N ALA A 643 10.73 1.95 2.39
CA ALA A 643 9.60 1.47 1.61
C ALA A 643 9.98 1.25 0.13
N SER A 644 10.68 2.21 -0.47
CA SER A 644 11.13 2.10 -1.86
C SER A 644 12.15 0.98 -2.08
N VAL A 645 13.03 0.70 -1.11
CA VAL A 645 13.94 -0.45 -1.18
C VAL A 645 13.18 -1.77 -1.08
N LEU A 646 12.19 -1.85 -0.17
CA LEU A 646 11.41 -3.07 0.06
C LEU A 646 10.41 -3.39 -1.06
N GLN A 647 9.96 -2.39 -1.82
CA GLN A 647 9.02 -2.55 -2.93
C GLN A 647 9.68 -3.03 -4.24
N ARG A 648 11.00 -3.23 -4.26
CA ARG A 648 11.69 -3.61 -5.51
C ARG A 648 11.49 -5.08 -5.85
N PRO A 649 11.36 -5.40 -7.15
CA PRO A 649 11.26 -6.78 -7.63
C PRO A 649 12.59 -7.56 -7.51
N GLU A 650 13.69 -6.87 -7.24
CA GLU A 650 14.97 -7.46 -6.83
C GLU A 650 15.15 -7.35 -5.29
N PRO A 651 14.24 -7.88 -4.45
CA PRO A 651 14.39 -7.71 -3.02
C PRO A 651 15.69 -8.41 -2.61
N LEU A 652 16.63 -7.62 -2.07
CA LEU A 652 17.71 -8.10 -1.21
C LEU A 652 18.38 -9.38 -1.72
N LEU A 653 18.78 -9.43 -3.00
CA LEU A 653 19.53 -10.55 -3.61
C LEU A 653 18.96 -11.96 -3.30
N GLY A 654 17.64 -12.11 -3.17
CA GLY A 654 16.99 -13.39 -2.83
C GLY A 654 17.25 -13.88 -1.40
N ALA A 655 17.93 -13.09 -0.57
CA ALA A 655 18.30 -13.45 0.80
C ALA A 655 17.27 -13.02 1.84
N VAL A 656 16.32 -12.14 1.47
CA VAL A 656 15.26 -11.67 2.36
C VAL A 656 13.90 -11.67 1.66
N THR A 657 12.94 -12.36 2.26
CA THR A 657 11.52 -12.33 1.87
C THR A 657 10.81 -11.21 2.60
N VAL A 658 10.05 -10.40 1.87
CA VAL A 658 9.25 -9.30 2.43
C VAL A 658 7.78 -9.73 2.41
N VAL A 659 7.13 -9.76 3.57
CA VAL A 659 5.72 -10.09 3.70
C VAL A 659 4.99 -8.92 4.37
N SER A 660 4.08 -8.28 3.65
CA SER A 660 3.22 -7.23 4.21
C SER A 660 1.97 -7.86 4.84
N ARG A 661 1.65 -7.45 6.06
CA ARG A 661 0.42 -7.83 6.78
C ARG A 661 -0.54 -6.64 6.80
N PRO A 662 -1.60 -6.64 5.98
CA PRO A 662 -2.54 -5.52 5.90
C PRO A 662 -3.28 -5.24 7.22
N SER A 663 -3.54 -6.30 8.01
CA SER A 663 -4.36 -6.23 9.23
C SER A 663 -3.72 -5.41 10.35
N ASP A 664 -2.40 -5.50 10.52
CA ASP A 664 -1.65 -4.78 11.55
C ASP A 664 -0.78 -3.64 10.99
N ARG A 665 -0.80 -3.45 9.67
CA ARG A 665 0.07 -2.49 8.95
C ARG A 665 1.53 -2.68 9.34
N THR A 666 1.98 -3.93 9.35
CA THR A 666 3.38 -4.28 9.57
C THR A 666 3.94 -5.00 8.35
N THR A 667 5.18 -4.67 8.03
CA THR A 667 5.98 -5.41 7.05
C THR A 667 6.96 -6.28 7.80
N MET A 668 6.94 -7.58 7.51
CA MET A 668 7.88 -8.55 8.03
C MET A 668 8.99 -8.79 7.03
N LEU A 669 10.22 -8.77 7.53
CA LEU A 669 11.41 -9.15 6.78
C LEU A 669 11.87 -10.50 7.31
N PHE A 670 12.00 -11.50 6.44
CA PHE A 670 12.49 -12.82 6.78
C PHE A 670 13.80 -13.08 6.05
N LYS A 671 14.86 -13.47 6.75
CA LYS A 671 16.02 -14.10 6.11
C LYS A 671 15.59 -15.45 5.55
N GLN A 672 16.46 -16.07 4.74
CA GLN A 672 16.27 -17.46 4.30
C GLN A 672 15.86 -18.36 5.48
N ASP A 673 14.77 -19.10 5.33
CA ASP A 673 14.14 -19.97 6.34
C ASP A 673 13.62 -19.29 7.62
N GLY A 674 13.77 -17.97 7.75
CA GLY A 674 13.32 -17.20 8.92
C GLY A 674 11.79 -17.23 9.12
N GLN A 675 11.02 -17.43 8.05
CA GLN A 675 9.57 -17.57 8.13
C GLN A 675 9.16 -18.87 8.80
N ALA A 676 9.80 -19.99 8.46
CA ALA A 676 9.53 -21.28 9.09
C ALA A 676 9.82 -21.25 10.59
N VAL A 677 10.94 -20.62 10.98
CA VAL A 677 11.27 -20.42 12.41
C VAL A 677 10.23 -19.57 13.12
N ARG A 678 9.73 -18.51 12.48
CA ARG A 678 8.70 -17.65 13.07
C ARG A 678 7.39 -18.39 13.29
N ASP A 679 6.95 -19.14 12.28
CA ASP A 679 5.71 -19.90 12.31
C ASP A 679 5.77 -20.91 13.46
N GLU A 680 6.91 -21.57 13.64
CA GLU A 680 7.16 -22.49 14.75
C GLU A 680 7.17 -21.79 16.12
N GLU A 681 7.84 -20.63 16.24
CA GLU A 681 7.78 -19.82 17.47
C GLU A 681 6.36 -19.38 17.83
N ASP A 682 5.54 -19.03 16.83
CA ASP A 682 4.15 -18.63 17.04
C ASP A 682 3.30 -19.79 17.55
N VAL A 683 3.54 -21.02 17.09
CA VAL A 683 2.88 -22.21 17.63
C VAL A 683 3.34 -22.51 19.04
N LEU A 684 4.65 -22.52 19.31
CA LEU A 684 5.16 -22.75 20.65
C LEU A 684 4.61 -21.72 21.65
N ARG A 685 4.53 -20.44 21.25
CA ARG A 685 3.93 -19.38 22.06
C ARG A 685 2.44 -19.60 22.28
N ALA A 686 1.68 -19.90 21.23
CA ALA A 686 0.24 -20.16 21.33
C ALA A 686 -0.04 -21.37 22.24
N MET A 687 0.73 -22.44 22.11
CA MET A 687 0.57 -23.63 22.95
C MET A 687 0.95 -23.35 24.42
N ALA A 688 2.04 -22.61 24.68
CA ALA A 688 2.43 -22.25 26.04
C ALA A 688 1.34 -21.39 26.75
N GLN A 689 0.72 -20.48 26.01
CA GLN A 689 -0.38 -19.66 26.51
C GLN A 689 -1.67 -20.48 26.73
N ILE A 690 -1.98 -21.43 25.85
CA ILE A 690 -3.05 -22.45 26.05
C ILE A 690 -2.84 -23.13 27.40
N ARG A 691 -1.61 -23.61 27.64
CA ARG A 691 -1.30 -24.39 28.85
C ARG A 691 -1.44 -23.55 30.11
N ALA A 692 -0.95 -22.31 30.08
CA ALA A 692 -1.12 -21.38 31.19
C ALA A 692 -2.61 -21.12 31.48
N THR A 693 -3.43 -20.93 30.44
CA THR A 693 -4.87 -20.71 30.59
C THR A 693 -5.58 -21.95 31.15
N LEU A 694 -5.20 -23.15 30.70
CA LEU A 694 -5.76 -24.41 31.19
C LEU A 694 -5.32 -24.72 32.62
N ALA A 695 -4.10 -24.37 33.02
CA ALA A 695 -3.58 -24.58 34.37
C ALA A 695 -4.30 -23.71 35.41
N MET A 696 -4.76 -22.51 35.03
CA MET A 696 -5.56 -21.65 35.90
C MET A 696 -6.93 -22.25 36.28
N ASP A 697 -7.42 -23.21 35.50
CA ASP A 697 -8.70 -23.89 35.73
C ASP A 697 -8.55 -25.18 36.55
N GLU A 698 -7.34 -25.54 37.00
CA GLU A 698 -7.21 -26.62 37.98
C GLU A 698 -7.79 -26.12 39.31
N PRO A 699 -8.86 -26.76 39.83
CA PRO A 699 -9.27 -26.48 41.20
C PRO A 699 -8.05 -26.77 42.06
N ALA A 700 -7.61 -25.79 42.85
CA ALA A 700 -6.53 -25.97 43.79
C ALA A 700 -6.85 -27.26 44.56
N SER A 701 -6.07 -28.31 44.33
CA SER A 701 -6.26 -29.57 45.03
C SER A 701 -6.17 -29.21 46.50
N GLU A 702 -7.29 -29.34 47.23
CA GLU A 702 -7.26 -29.15 48.67
C GLU A 702 -6.13 -30.05 49.20
N PRO A 703 -5.21 -29.51 50.02
CA PRO A 703 -4.09 -30.29 50.51
C PRO A 703 -4.65 -31.54 51.19
N GLU A 704 -4.27 -32.72 50.67
CA GLU A 704 -4.64 -33.98 51.30
C GLU A 704 -4.14 -33.96 52.76
N PRO A 705 -5.02 -34.26 53.74
CA PRO A 705 -4.74 -34.12 55.16
C PRO A 705 -3.66 -35.09 55.68
#